data_AF-A0A2D5QSA8-F1
#
_entry.id   AF-A0A2D5QSA8-F1
#
_cell.length_a   1.000
_cell.length_b   1.000
_cell.length_c   1.000
_cell.angle_alpha   90.00
_cell.angle_beta   90.00
_cell.angle_gamma   90.00
#
_symmetry.space_group_name_H-M   'P 1'
#
loop_
_entity.id
_entity.type
_entity.pdbx_description
1 polymer ?
#
loop_
_entity_poly.entity_id
_entity_poly.type
_entity_poly.pdbx_seq_one_letter_code
_entity_poly.pdbx_strand_id
1 'polypeptide(L)'
;MIKKDSSETSLFDGSLYLKQNTSPRLAKRSRPLAERLRPKNLSDYVGQKHILAPGRLLRRAIEADQVRSLILYGPPGTGKTTLARVIAEYSNSSFIALNAVLSGVKAIREEVAAAEQRLTRFDQATLLFIDEIHRFNQSQQDALLPWVERGVVTLIGATTENPYFEVNNALNSRSHIFQLKALDQPELREVIERALHHPDAYAEFNITIKPEALNHWLDVVNGDARSLLNALELAVESSPMVNGELTIDLETAEASIQERAVLYDREGDAHFDTMSAYIKSMRGSDPDASLYWLAKMVYAGEPPRNIFRRLLIFASEDVGLAWLKGISIVEACAAAFDRVGMPEGRFHLAQATLAMATAPKSNSTMGFFDALASVKSETHDKVPNHLKDAHRDGKEFGHGKEYLYPHAYQNHWVAQDYLPEALKGKIFYQPSQQGDEAQIELRVRALREAQLEGVMSGGAGDPLLNQHSKSIENMSVSPHLKQLEQWVERAMGQVSDELALVRNHVITIAKLKRSDLVLDLNAGAGLLTWPATRYTVEGGVWSYCVHRSEAESMSALAQELPWAHQPQIFYGDFNQDIQKLAKQEDFPGLKFDQIFARSFLNDREQWTYRINLLSKLVASHHTTKVTIAEPYLLGAQRLSSLIFKDRQDHIGVTDLQREWRNAESSIYQKLKHYWHQDDLLKALKHSDLPINSVQFEKVNFERKVRVSSERIKAWLSTSHDSYISQIKQSLPDSEYLNLIHHHLLHIAGQKVNWRVTWLIIHFDLEL
;
A
#
# COMPACT_ATOMS: atom_id res chain seq x y z
N MET A 1 -83.49 -14.07 18.18
CA MET A 1 -83.34 -13.79 16.74
C MET A 1 -81.86 -13.48 16.55
N ILE A 2 -81.00 -14.33 15.99
CA ILE A 2 -81.10 -15.16 14.78
C ILE A 2 -80.51 -16.57 15.07
N LYS A 3 -81.12 -17.60 14.47
CA LYS A 3 -80.73 -19.03 14.51
C LYS A 3 -79.90 -19.41 13.27
N LYS A 4 -78.89 -20.28 13.44
CA LYS A 4 -78.63 -21.57 12.73
C LYS A 4 -77.14 -21.93 12.90
N ASP A 5 -76.79 -22.94 13.68
CA ASP A 5 -76.67 -24.37 13.31
C ASP A 5 -75.62 -24.65 12.21
N SER A 6 -74.48 -25.27 12.56
CA SER A 6 -74.27 -26.72 12.37
C SER A 6 -72.83 -27.16 12.72
N SER A 7 -72.72 -28.12 13.66
CA SER A 7 -71.72 -29.20 13.79
C SER A 7 -70.22 -28.92 13.57
N GLU A 8 -69.42 -29.07 14.63
CA GLU A 8 -68.48 -30.20 14.77
C GLU A 8 -67.77 -30.21 16.15
N THR A 9 -67.46 -31.43 16.57
CA THR A 9 -67.09 -31.91 17.91
C THR A 9 -65.83 -31.30 18.52
N SER A 10 -65.94 -30.96 19.80
CA SER A 10 -64.86 -30.60 20.74
C SER A 10 -63.85 -31.76 20.91
N LEU A 11 -62.59 -31.55 20.50
CA LEU A 11 -61.48 -32.51 20.58
C LEU A 11 -60.48 -32.22 21.71
N PHE A 12 -60.80 -31.30 22.62
CA PHE A 12 -59.94 -31.00 23.76
C PHE A 12 -60.76 -31.03 25.05
N ASP A 13 -61.02 -32.24 25.55
CA ASP A 13 -61.32 -32.44 26.97
C ASP A 13 -60.09 -33.05 27.64
N GLY A 14 -59.45 -32.21 28.46
CA GLY A 14 -58.24 -32.52 29.19
C GLY A 14 -58.56 -33.27 30.46
N SER A 15 -58.57 -34.60 30.41
CA SER A 15 -58.46 -35.43 31.60
C SER A 15 -58.12 -36.88 31.25
N LEU A 16 -56.84 -37.17 31.02
CA LEU A 16 -56.29 -38.52 31.20
C LEU A 16 -54.81 -38.41 31.55
N TYR A 17 -54.58 -38.31 32.86
CA TYR A 17 -53.30 -38.53 33.51
C TYR A 17 -52.73 -39.88 33.08
N LEU A 18 -51.72 -39.89 32.21
CA LEU A 18 -50.81 -41.02 32.05
C LEU A 18 -49.65 -40.85 33.02
N LYS A 19 -49.82 -41.40 34.23
CA LYS A 19 -48.70 -41.87 35.06
C LYS A 19 -47.94 -42.90 34.23
N GLN A 20 -46.89 -42.49 33.52
CA GLN A 20 -45.97 -43.42 32.91
C GLN A 20 -45.02 -43.95 33.98
N ASN A 21 -45.34 -45.14 34.52
CA ASN A 21 -44.33 -46.07 35.00
C ASN A 21 -43.52 -46.54 33.78
N THR A 22 -42.53 -45.75 33.35
CA THR A 22 -41.54 -46.18 32.36
C THR A 22 -40.55 -47.10 33.05
N SER A 23 -40.59 -48.38 32.70
CA SER A 23 -39.55 -49.36 33.06
C SER A 23 -38.16 -48.79 32.69
N PRO A 24 -37.10 -48.94 33.52
CA PRO A 24 -35.78 -48.34 33.27
C PRO A 24 -35.16 -48.68 31.91
N ARG A 25 -35.55 -49.81 31.30
CA ARG A 25 -35.12 -50.25 29.97
C ARG A 25 -35.70 -49.42 28.82
N LEU A 26 -36.94 -48.92 28.93
CA LEU A 26 -37.59 -48.11 27.89
C LEU A 26 -37.01 -46.68 27.86
N ALA A 27 -36.71 -46.11 29.04
CA ALA A 27 -36.06 -44.80 29.16
C ALA A 27 -34.59 -44.79 28.68
N LYS A 28 -33.94 -45.96 28.60
CA LYS A 28 -32.58 -46.11 28.03
C LYS A 28 -32.58 -46.12 26.50
N ARG A 29 -33.60 -46.70 25.86
CA ARG A 29 -33.68 -46.79 24.38
C ARG A 29 -34.10 -45.47 23.71
N SER A 30 -34.73 -44.54 24.44
CA SER A 30 -35.18 -43.25 23.89
C SER A 30 -34.07 -42.18 23.77
N ARG A 31 -32.81 -42.52 24.08
CA ARG A 31 -31.67 -41.59 23.94
C ARG A 31 -30.97 -41.85 22.59
N PRO A 32 -30.48 -40.81 21.90
CA PRO A 32 -29.74 -40.98 20.65
C PRO A 32 -28.56 -41.93 20.79
N LEU A 33 -28.24 -42.67 19.73
CA LEU A 33 -27.17 -43.67 19.70
C LEU A 33 -25.83 -43.07 20.10
N ALA A 34 -25.53 -41.86 19.62
CA ALA A 34 -24.30 -41.13 19.97
C ALA A 34 -24.15 -40.83 21.47
N GLU A 35 -25.25 -40.71 22.22
CA GLU A 35 -25.22 -40.55 23.68
C GLU A 35 -25.08 -41.91 24.38
N ARG A 36 -25.74 -42.95 23.87
CA ARG A 36 -25.68 -44.33 24.42
C ARG A 36 -24.29 -44.93 24.31
N LEU A 37 -23.59 -44.66 23.22
CA LEU A 37 -22.24 -45.18 22.92
C LEU A 37 -21.10 -44.32 23.47
N ARG A 38 -21.39 -43.20 24.15
CA ARG A 38 -20.35 -42.30 24.60
C ARG A 38 -19.34 -43.04 25.50
N PRO A 39 -18.03 -43.03 25.15
CA PRO A 39 -16.97 -43.62 25.94
C PRO A 39 -16.98 -43.16 27.40
N LYS A 40 -16.75 -44.11 28.33
CA LYS A 40 -16.66 -43.84 29.78
C LYS A 40 -15.23 -43.87 30.31
N ASN A 41 -14.31 -44.48 29.57
CA ASN A 41 -12.90 -44.60 29.92
C ASN A 41 -12.03 -44.33 28.68
N LEU A 42 -10.71 -44.18 28.89
CA LEU A 42 -9.77 -43.86 27.81
C LEU A 42 -9.56 -45.04 26.84
N SER A 43 -9.70 -46.29 27.29
CA SER A 43 -9.62 -47.47 26.42
C SER A 43 -10.77 -47.54 25.43
N ASP A 44 -11.91 -46.94 25.77
CA ASP A 44 -13.10 -46.88 24.94
C ASP A 44 -13.10 -45.72 23.93
N TYR A 45 -12.14 -44.81 24.06
CA TYR A 45 -12.07 -43.62 23.23
C TYR A 45 -11.39 -43.93 21.90
N VAL A 46 -12.14 -43.83 20.80
CA VAL A 46 -11.62 -44.09 19.45
C VAL A 46 -10.92 -42.85 18.90
N GLY A 47 -9.71 -43.06 18.38
CA GLY A 47 -8.89 -42.05 17.69
C GLY A 47 -8.04 -41.15 18.60
N GLN A 48 -7.55 -40.04 18.03
CA GLN A 48 -6.71 -39.04 18.72
C GLN A 48 -5.40 -39.60 19.30
N LYS A 49 -4.81 -40.64 18.68
CA LYS A 49 -3.60 -41.31 19.17
C LYS A 49 -2.40 -40.36 19.35
N HIS A 50 -2.33 -39.27 18.60
CA HIS A 50 -1.26 -38.27 18.74
C HIS A 50 -1.26 -37.54 20.09
N ILE A 51 -2.40 -37.48 20.78
CA ILE A 51 -2.55 -36.88 22.12
C ILE A 51 -2.91 -37.91 23.21
N LEU A 52 -3.54 -39.03 22.86
CA LEU A 52 -4.03 -40.05 23.80
C LEU A 52 -3.32 -41.43 23.73
N ALA A 53 -2.29 -41.61 22.91
CA ALA A 53 -1.49 -42.85 22.97
C ALA A 53 -0.74 -42.98 24.31
N PRO A 54 -0.43 -44.21 24.76
CA PRO A 54 0.38 -44.42 25.96
C PRO A 54 1.67 -43.60 25.94
N GLY A 55 1.96 -42.89 27.03
CA GLY A 55 3.13 -42.02 27.16
C GLY A 55 2.94 -40.57 26.67
N ARG A 56 1.85 -40.24 25.97
CA ARG A 56 1.54 -38.85 25.57
C ARG A 56 1.16 -37.97 26.77
N LEU A 57 1.44 -36.67 26.66
CA LEU A 57 1.29 -35.70 27.75
C LEU A 57 -0.13 -35.68 28.33
N LEU A 58 -1.15 -35.55 27.48
CA LEU A 58 -2.54 -35.47 27.94
C LEU A 58 -2.96 -36.77 28.62
N ARG A 59 -2.66 -37.93 28.03
CA ARG A 59 -2.95 -39.23 28.66
C ARG A 59 -2.29 -39.39 30.03
N ARG A 60 -1.00 -39.05 30.15
CA ARG A 60 -0.28 -39.09 31.43
C ARG A 60 -0.90 -38.16 32.47
N ALA A 61 -1.33 -36.97 32.06
CA ALA A 61 -1.98 -36.01 32.95
C ALA A 61 -3.35 -36.52 33.43
N ILE A 62 -4.13 -37.17 32.56
CA ILE A 62 -5.41 -37.79 32.92
C ILE A 62 -5.20 -38.97 33.88
N GLU A 63 -4.28 -39.88 33.56
CA GLU A 63 -3.99 -41.06 34.39
C GLU A 63 -3.39 -40.69 35.76
N ALA A 64 -2.71 -39.54 35.86
CA ALA A 64 -2.14 -39.03 37.11
C ALA A 64 -3.09 -38.09 37.88
N ASP A 65 -4.30 -37.83 37.37
CA ASP A 65 -5.25 -36.85 37.93
C ASP A 65 -4.64 -35.43 38.13
N GLN A 66 -3.89 -34.97 37.13
CA GLN A 66 -3.17 -33.68 37.14
C GLN A 66 -3.62 -32.77 35.99
N VAL A 67 -4.82 -32.98 35.46
CA VAL A 67 -5.36 -32.18 34.37
C VAL A 67 -5.69 -30.77 34.87
N ARG A 68 -4.96 -29.79 34.34
CA ARG A 68 -5.27 -28.36 34.50
C ARG A 68 -6.27 -27.91 33.44
N SER A 69 -6.64 -26.63 33.45
CA SER A 69 -7.55 -26.08 32.44
C SER A 69 -7.07 -26.36 31.01
N LEU A 70 -7.99 -26.77 30.14
CA LEU A 70 -7.74 -27.17 28.76
C LEU A 70 -8.62 -26.39 27.79
N ILE A 71 -8.11 -26.15 26.59
CA ILE A 71 -8.91 -25.78 25.42
C ILE A 71 -8.75 -26.87 24.37
N LEU A 72 -9.85 -27.56 24.08
CA LEU A 72 -9.94 -28.58 23.04
C LEU A 72 -10.46 -27.93 21.76
N TYR A 73 -9.69 -27.98 20.68
CA TYR A 73 -10.12 -27.45 19.39
C TYR A 73 -10.04 -28.50 18.28
N GLY A 74 -10.98 -28.43 17.34
CA GLY A 74 -11.01 -29.32 16.19
C GLY A 74 -12.41 -29.49 15.62
N PRO A 75 -12.55 -30.21 14.48
CA PRO A 75 -13.82 -30.37 13.77
C PRO A 75 -14.96 -30.93 14.65
N PRO A 76 -16.23 -30.74 14.27
CA PRO A 76 -17.35 -31.40 14.93
C PRO A 76 -17.22 -32.93 14.89
N GLY A 77 -17.78 -33.62 15.88
CA GLY A 77 -17.77 -35.09 15.89
C GLY A 77 -16.46 -35.76 16.32
N THR A 78 -15.38 -35.02 16.53
CA THR A 78 -14.06 -35.56 16.92
C THR A 78 -13.95 -36.01 18.38
N GLY A 79 -14.98 -35.74 19.20
CA GLY A 79 -15.10 -36.22 20.57
C GLY A 79 -14.70 -35.23 21.68
N LYS A 80 -14.62 -33.92 21.42
CA LYS A 80 -14.32 -32.87 22.42
C LYS A 80 -15.13 -33.01 23.73
N THR A 81 -16.47 -33.03 23.64
CA THR A 81 -17.37 -33.20 24.79
C THR A 81 -17.19 -34.55 25.48
N THR A 82 -16.92 -35.61 24.69
CA THR A 82 -16.69 -36.96 25.20
C THR A 82 -15.40 -37.00 26.02
N LEU A 83 -14.32 -36.42 25.51
CA LEU A 83 -13.04 -36.38 26.19
C LEU A 83 -13.14 -35.62 27.51
N ALA A 84 -13.82 -34.47 27.54
CA ALA A 84 -14.05 -33.71 28.77
C ALA A 84 -14.80 -34.53 29.84
N ARG A 85 -15.77 -35.35 29.43
CA ARG A 85 -16.49 -36.26 30.34
C ARG A 85 -15.61 -37.39 30.84
N VAL A 86 -14.81 -38.01 29.96
CA VAL A 86 -13.86 -39.06 30.37
C VAL A 86 -12.87 -38.50 31.40
N ILE A 87 -12.37 -37.27 31.20
CA ILE A 87 -11.49 -36.60 32.17
C ILE A 87 -12.20 -36.45 33.52
N ALA A 88 -13.45 -35.97 33.53
CA ALA A 88 -14.21 -35.80 34.78
C ALA A 88 -14.46 -37.11 35.53
N GLU A 89 -14.72 -38.20 34.82
CA GLU A 89 -14.89 -39.53 35.41
C GLU A 89 -13.57 -40.07 35.99
N TYR A 90 -12.43 -39.85 35.32
CA TYR A 90 -11.12 -40.22 35.85
C TYR A 90 -10.76 -39.45 37.13
N SER A 91 -11.08 -38.16 37.17
CA SER A 91 -10.81 -37.28 38.33
C SER A 91 -11.91 -37.28 39.39
N ASN A 92 -12.91 -38.17 39.27
CA ASN A 92 -14.11 -38.23 40.13
C ASN A 92 -14.74 -36.85 40.40
N SER A 93 -14.67 -35.96 39.41
CA SER A 93 -15.06 -34.57 39.51
C SER A 93 -16.50 -34.38 39.05
N SER A 94 -17.21 -33.42 39.67
CA SER A 94 -18.54 -33.04 39.22
C SER A 94 -18.45 -32.37 37.84
N PHE A 95 -19.14 -32.93 36.84
CA PHE A 95 -19.14 -32.40 35.47
C PHE A 95 -20.31 -31.43 35.24
N ILE A 96 -20.01 -30.17 34.97
CA ILE A 96 -20.98 -29.15 34.54
C ILE A 96 -20.74 -28.84 33.07
N ALA A 97 -21.78 -28.90 32.23
CA ALA A 97 -21.70 -28.48 30.83
C ALA A 97 -22.55 -27.25 30.57
N LEU A 98 -21.93 -26.20 30.03
CA LEU A 98 -22.58 -24.98 29.58
C LEU A 98 -22.41 -24.85 28.06
N ASN A 99 -23.49 -24.44 27.37
CA ASN A 99 -23.42 -24.05 25.97
C ASN A 99 -23.27 -22.53 25.89
N ALA A 100 -22.22 -22.04 25.23
CA ALA A 100 -21.90 -20.63 25.17
C ALA A 100 -22.97 -19.77 24.47
N VAL A 101 -23.78 -20.35 23.57
CA VAL A 101 -24.83 -19.63 22.84
C VAL A 101 -26.04 -19.31 23.72
N LEU A 102 -26.36 -20.19 24.67
CA LEU A 102 -27.56 -20.10 25.50
C LEU A 102 -27.28 -19.52 26.90
N SER A 103 -26.01 -19.40 27.28
CA SER A 103 -25.60 -19.09 28.66
C SER A 103 -25.16 -17.63 28.82
N GLY A 104 -25.94 -16.82 29.54
CA GLY A 104 -25.51 -15.50 29.98
C GLY A 104 -24.54 -15.54 31.17
N VAL A 105 -23.86 -14.43 31.47
CA VAL A 105 -22.90 -14.30 32.59
C VAL A 105 -23.50 -14.73 33.94
N LYS A 106 -24.82 -14.52 34.12
CA LYS A 106 -25.53 -14.89 35.34
C LYS A 106 -25.55 -16.41 35.57
N ALA A 107 -25.86 -17.20 34.54
CA ALA A 107 -25.89 -18.67 34.63
C ALA A 107 -24.52 -19.24 34.99
N ILE A 108 -23.45 -18.69 34.40
CA ILE A 108 -22.07 -19.06 34.73
C ILE A 108 -21.78 -18.82 36.22
N ARG A 109 -22.17 -17.66 36.76
CA ARG A 109 -21.94 -17.34 38.19
C ARG A 109 -22.70 -18.25 39.13
N GLU A 110 -23.92 -18.64 38.78
CA GLU A 110 -24.74 -19.55 39.59
C GLU A 110 -24.12 -20.95 39.66
N GLU A 111 -23.68 -21.49 38.52
CA GLU A 111 -23.01 -22.81 38.46
C GLU A 111 -21.66 -22.80 39.19
N VAL A 112 -20.90 -21.72 39.08
CA VAL A 112 -19.62 -21.58 39.79
C VAL A 112 -19.83 -21.43 41.30
N ALA A 113 -20.87 -20.71 41.74
CA ALA A 113 -21.20 -20.64 43.17
C ALA A 113 -21.58 -22.03 43.73
N ALA A 114 -22.28 -22.84 42.94
CA ALA A 114 -22.56 -24.23 43.31
C ALA A 114 -21.28 -25.09 43.34
N ALA A 115 -20.34 -24.87 42.42
CA ALA A 115 -19.03 -25.53 42.41
C ALA A 115 -18.19 -25.18 43.65
N GLU A 116 -18.18 -23.92 44.06
CA GLU A 116 -17.48 -23.46 45.27
C GLU A 116 -18.07 -24.08 46.54
N GLN A 117 -19.40 -24.23 46.62
CA GLN A 117 -20.04 -24.96 47.71
C GLN A 117 -19.67 -26.45 47.71
N ARG A 118 -19.56 -27.08 46.53
CA ARG A 118 -19.13 -28.49 46.42
C ARG A 118 -17.70 -28.69 46.91
N LEU A 119 -16.80 -27.81 46.50
CA LEU A 119 -15.40 -27.85 46.91
C LEU A 119 -15.27 -27.64 48.43
N THR A 120 -15.96 -26.63 48.99
CA THR A 120 -15.83 -26.29 50.42
C THR A 120 -16.54 -27.26 51.37
N ARG A 121 -17.68 -27.86 50.96
CA ARG A 121 -18.48 -28.72 51.85
C ARG A 121 -18.25 -30.21 51.65
N PHE A 122 -17.91 -30.63 50.43
CA PHE A 122 -17.82 -32.05 50.05
C PHE A 122 -16.45 -32.44 49.51
N ASP A 123 -15.47 -31.53 49.51
CA ASP A 123 -14.12 -31.72 48.95
C ASP A 123 -14.16 -32.29 47.52
N GLN A 124 -15.20 -31.92 46.76
CA GLN A 124 -15.44 -32.44 45.43
C GLN A 124 -15.08 -31.40 44.37
N ALA A 125 -14.02 -31.69 43.60
CA ALA A 125 -13.60 -30.88 42.46
C ALA A 125 -14.71 -30.81 41.38
N THR A 126 -14.73 -29.69 40.66
CA THR A 126 -15.71 -29.47 39.59
C THR A 126 -15.00 -29.18 38.27
N LEU A 127 -15.37 -29.92 37.24
CA LEU A 127 -14.94 -29.70 35.86
C LEU A 127 -16.03 -28.91 35.13
N LEU A 128 -15.70 -27.69 34.72
CA LEU A 128 -16.58 -26.80 33.97
C LEU A 128 -16.29 -26.93 32.48
N PHE A 129 -17.19 -27.58 31.75
CA PHE A 129 -17.12 -27.69 30.30
C PHE A 129 -17.92 -26.56 29.64
N ILE A 130 -17.27 -25.84 28.73
CA ILE A 130 -17.92 -24.77 27.94
C ILE A 130 -17.82 -25.14 26.46
N ASP A 131 -18.94 -25.51 25.87
CA ASP A 131 -19.02 -25.80 24.44
C ASP A 131 -19.11 -24.49 23.63
N GLU A 132 -18.47 -24.47 22.46
CA GLU A 132 -18.42 -23.31 21.56
C GLU A 132 -17.87 -22.05 22.26
N ILE A 133 -16.79 -22.16 23.03
CA ILE A 133 -16.25 -21.06 23.87
C ILE A 133 -15.91 -19.78 23.08
N HIS A 134 -15.64 -19.89 21.77
CA HIS A 134 -15.45 -18.74 20.87
C HIS A 134 -16.70 -17.85 20.75
N ARG A 135 -17.90 -18.35 21.08
CA ARG A 135 -19.15 -17.57 21.06
C ARG A 135 -19.26 -16.59 22.21
N PHE A 136 -18.47 -16.76 23.27
CA PHE A 136 -18.41 -15.78 24.35
C PHE A 136 -17.66 -14.53 23.93
N ASN A 137 -18.25 -13.38 24.21
CA ASN A 137 -17.54 -12.11 24.07
C ASN A 137 -16.39 -12.00 25.10
N GLN A 138 -15.49 -11.04 24.88
CA GLN A 138 -14.31 -10.86 25.73
C GLN A 138 -14.66 -10.70 27.22
N SER A 139 -15.73 -9.96 27.55
CA SER A 139 -16.15 -9.76 28.94
C SER A 139 -16.66 -11.04 29.62
N GLN A 140 -17.31 -11.93 28.88
CA GLN A 140 -17.76 -13.24 29.35
C GLN A 140 -16.58 -14.18 29.60
N GLN A 141 -15.58 -14.14 28.72
CA GLN A 141 -14.35 -14.90 28.89
C GLN A 141 -13.52 -14.41 30.09
N ASP A 142 -13.36 -13.09 30.24
CA ASP A 142 -12.65 -12.48 31.37
C ASP A 142 -13.34 -12.79 32.71
N ALA A 143 -14.67 -12.91 32.72
CA ALA A 143 -15.41 -13.25 33.93
C ALA A 143 -15.02 -14.64 34.50
N LEU A 144 -14.54 -15.56 33.66
CA LEU A 144 -14.14 -16.92 34.08
C LEU A 144 -12.81 -16.96 34.84
N LEU A 145 -11.92 -15.98 34.60
CA LEU A 145 -10.53 -16.01 35.07
C LEU A 145 -10.38 -16.16 36.59
N PRO A 146 -11.10 -15.39 37.44
CA PRO A 146 -10.89 -15.47 38.89
C PRO A 146 -11.16 -16.87 39.47
N TRP A 147 -12.06 -17.63 38.86
CA TRP A 147 -12.44 -18.96 39.34
C TRP A 147 -11.48 -20.04 38.85
N VAL A 148 -10.94 -19.87 37.65
CA VAL A 148 -9.89 -20.74 37.11
C VAL A 148 -8.58 -20.54 37.87
N GLU A 149 -8.17 -19.29 38.13
CA GLU A 149 -6.93 -18.99 38.84
C GLU A 149 -6.92 -19.47 40.29
N ARG A 150 -8.08 -19.38 40.97
CA ARG A 150 -8.25 -19.87 42.35
C ARG A 150 -8.43 -21.38 42.43
N GLY A 151 -8.55 -22.08 41.30
CA GLY A 151 -8.78 -23.54 41.28
C GLY A 151 -10.16 -23.95 41.76
N VAL A 152 -11.16 -23.06 41.73
CA VAL A 152 -12.55 -23.39 42.09
C VAL A 152 -13.15 -24.35 41.07
N VAL A 153 -12.78 -24.18 39.79
CA VAL A 153 -13.17 -25.05 38.69
C VAL A 153 -11.98 -25.34 37.78
N THR A 154 -11.91 -26.57 37.28
CA THR A 154 -11.04 -26.92 36.15
C THR A 154 -11.81 -26.65 34.86
N LEU A 155 -11.37 -25.68 34.06
CA LEU A 155 -12.06 -25.29 32.82
C LEU A 155 -11.66 -26.21 31.67
N ILE A 156 -12.64 -26.77 30.95
CA ILE A 156 -12.42 -27.34 29.62
C ILE A 156 -13.28 -26.58 28.61
N GLY A 157 -12.64 -25.71 27.82
CA GLY A 157 -13.29 -25.04 26.69
C GLY A 157 -13.22 -25.93 25.45
N ALA A 158 -14.33 -26.07 24.73
CA ALA A 158 -14.35 -26.68 23.41
C ALA A 158 -14.64 -25.61 22.36
N THR A 159 -13.91 -25.65 21.25
CA THR A 159 -14.15 -24.81 20.09
C THR A 159 -13.91 -25.60 18.82
N THR A 160 -14.56 -25.20 17.75
CA THR A 160 -14.36 -25.73 16.42
C THR A 160 -13.41 -24.81 15.63
N GLU A 161 -13.38 -23.52 15.99
CA GLU A 161 -12.47 -22.48 15.50
C GLU A 161 -11.10 -22.48 16.20
N ASN A 162 -10.10 -21.82 15.61
CA ASN A 162 -8.74 -21.75 16.16
C ASN A 162 -8.68 -20.89 17.45
N PRO A 163 -8.31 -21.47 18.61
CA PRO A 163 -8.38 -20.79 19.90
C PRO A 163 -7.43 -19.61 20.05
N TYR A 164 -6.35 -19.54 19.26
CA TYR A 164 -5.40 -18.41 19.34
C TYR A 164 -6.00 -17.09 18.85
N PHE A 165 -7.10 -17.12 18.10
CA PHE A 165 -7.78 -15.93 17.58
C PHE A 165 -9.06 -15.59 18.34
N GLU A 166 -9.81 -16.62 18.74
CA GLU A 166 -11.18 -16.44 19.27
C GLU A 166 -11.27 -16.50 20.80
N VAL A 167 -10.25 -17.08 21.45
CA VAL A 167 -10.14 -17.09 22.92
C VAL A 167 -9.16 -16.01 23.34
N ASN A 168 -9.51 -15.24 24.37
CA ASN A 168 -8.68 -14.16 24.88
C ASN A 168 -7.30 -14.68 25.35
N ASN A 169 -6.30 -13.82 25.27
CA ASN A 169 -4.93 -14.17 25.67
C ASN A 169 -4.83 -14.57 27.16
N ALA A 170 -5.74 -14.07 28.00
CA ALA A 170 -5.76 -14.37 29.43
C ALA A 170 -6.14 -15.84 29.72
N LEU A 171 -7.15 -16.40 29.05
CA LEU A 171 -7.52 -17.82 29.18
C LEU A 171 -6.52 -18.73 28.47
N ASN A 172 -6.04 -18.34 27.28
CA ASN A 172 -5.04 -19.10 26.54
C ASN A 172 -3.74 -19.28 27.34
N SER A 173 -3.27 -18.23 28.02
CA SER A 173 -2.06 -18.33 28.87
C SER A 173 -2.22 -19.21 30.10
N ARG A 174 -3.45 -19.51 30.53
CA ARG A 174 -3.78 -20.31 31.73
C ARG A 174 -4.32 -21.70 31.40
N SER A 175 -4.42 -22.04 30.12
CA SER A 175 -4.99 -23.30 29.66
C SER A 175 -4.04 -24.00 28.69
N HIS A 176 -4.00 -25.32 28.71
CA HIS A 176 -3.31 -26.10 27.69
C HIS A 176 -4.20 -26.31 26.47
N ILE A 177 -3.67 -26.00 25.29
CA ILE A 177 -4.41 -26.12 24.03
C ILE A 177 -4.09 -27.47 23.39
N PHE A 178 -5.12 -28.27 23.10
CA PHE A 178 -4.99 -29.57 22.43
C PHE A 178 -5.87 -29.63 21.18
N GLN A 179 -5.25 -30.04 20.06
CA GLN A 179 -5.94 -30.25 18.79
C GLN A 179 -6.51 -31.67 18.70
N LEU A 180 -7.81 -31.77 18.44
CA LEU A 180 -8.46 -33.00 18.00
C LEU A 180 -8.54 -33.00 16.47
N LYS A 181 -8.13 -34.10 15.85
CA LYS A 181 -8.16 -34.28 14.39
C LYS A 181 -9.44 -35.00 13.95
N ALA A 182 -9.85 -34.81 12.71
CA ALA A 182 -10.86 -35.65 12.08
C ALA A 182 -10.44 -37.13 12.16
N LEU A 183 -11.40 -38.03 12.40
CA LEU A 183 -11.12 -39.46 12.48
C LEU A 183 -10.83 -40.02 11.09
N ASP A 184 -9.85 -40.94 11.01
CA ASP A 184 -9.56 -41.62 9.75
C ASP A 184 -10.56 -42.76 9.46
N GLN A 185 -10.56 -43.28 8.23
CA GLN A 185 -11.49 -44.36 7.86
C GLN A 185 -11.37 -45.60 8.75
N PRO A 186 -10.16 -46.10 9.12
CA PRO A 186 -10.03 -47.17 10.11
C PRO A 186 -10.71 -46.86 11.46
N GLU A 187 -10.50 -45.66 12.00
CA GLU A 187 -11.11 -45.22 13.26
C GLU A 187 -12.64 -45.12 13.14
N LEU A 188 -13.18 -44.62 12.03
CA LEU A 188 -14.62 -44.59 11.80
C LEU A 188 -15.23 -45.99 11.66
N ARG A 189 -14.52 -46.94 11.03
CA ARG A 189 -14.94 -48.36 10.99
C ARG A 189 -15.03 -48.93 12.40
N GLU A 190 -14.04 -48.66 13.24
CA GLU A 190 -14.04 -49.08 14.65
C GLU A 190 -15.25 -48.51 15.43
N VAL A 191 -15.65 -47.26 15.15
CA VAL A 191 -16.86 -46.67 15.75
C VAL A 191 -18.13 -47.42 15.36
N ILE A 192 -18.29 -47.81 14.09
CA ILE A 192 -19.44 -48.59 13.61
C ILE A 192 -19.42 -50.00 14.20
N GLU A 193 -18.28 -50.68 14.16
CA GLU A 193 -18.14 -52.03 14.72
C GLU A 193 -18.50 -52.03 16.20
N ARG A 194 -18.05 -51.02 16.95
CA ARG A 194 -18.44 -50.81 18.34
C ARG A 194 -19.95 -50.62 18.47
N ALA A 195 -20.57 -49.81 17.62
CA ALA A 195 -22.02 -49.59 17.65
C ALA A 195 -22.83 -50.88 17.44
N LEU A 196 -22.36 -51.76 16.55
CA LEU A 196 -23.00 -53.04 16.25
C LEU A 196 -22.86 -54.05 17.41
N HIS A 197 -21.73 -54.07 18.12
CA HIS A 197 -21.46 -55.08 19.15
C HIS A 197 -21.70 -54.60 20.59
N HIS A 198 -22.00 -53.32 20.82
CA HIS A 198 -22.16 -52.79 22.18
C HIS A 198 -23.55 -53.14 22.78
N PRO A 199 -23.63 -53.64 24.04
CA PRO A 199 -24.89 -54.05 24.66
C PRO A 199 -25.93 -52.93 24.80
N ASP A 200 -25.49 -51.71 25.09
CA ASP A 200 -26.37 -50.54 25.13
C ASP A 200 -26.64 -49.96 23.72
N ALA A 201 -26.28 -50.62 22.61
CA ALA A 201 -26.52 -50.17 21.23
C ALA A 201 -27.31 -51.22 20.42
N TYR A 202 -26.69 -51.88 19.43
CA TYR A 202 -27.37 -52.81 18.52
C TYR A 202 -26.93 -54.27 18.62
N ALA A 203 -26.21 -54.66 19.68
CA ALA A 203 -25.72 -56.04 19.87
C ALA A 203 -26.83 -57.13 19.86
N GLU A 204 -28.07 -56.77 20.16
CA GLU A 204 -29.22 -57.68 20.17
C GLU A 204 -29.82 -57.90 18.76
N PHE A 205 -29.41 -57.10 17.76
CA PHE A 205 -29.93 -57.15 16.40
C PHE A 205 -28.92 -57.82 15.46
N ASN A 206 -29.42 -58.67 14.57
CA ASN A 206 -28.60 -59.25 13.51
C ASN A 206 -28.56 -58.29 12.31
N ILE A 207 -27.60 -57.35 12.33
CA ILE A 207 -27.46 -56.29 11.33
C ILE A 207 -26.30 -56.61 10.38
N THR A 208 -26.59 -56.62 9.08
CA THR A 208 -25.60 -56.80 8.01
C THR A 208 -25.50 -55.52 7.19
N ILE A 209 -24.35 -54.85 7.20
CA ILE A 209 -24.09 -53.65 6.38
C ILE A 209 -23.33 -54.09 5.12
N LYS A 210 -23.87 -53.80 3.93
CA LYS A 210 -23.16 -54.08 2.68
C LYS A 210 -21.87 -53.24 2.58
N PRO A 211 -20.77 -53.76 2.01
CA PRO A 211 -19.50 -53.02 1.92
C PRO A 211 -19.62 -51.66 1.21
N GLU A 212 -20.45 -51.59 0.17
CA GLU A 212 -20.72 -50.37 -0.61
C GLU A 212 -21.41 -49.30 0.25
N ALA A 213 -22.39 -49.70 1.07
CA ALA A 213 -23.09 -48.82 2.01
C ALA A 213 -22.15 -48.28 3.10
N LEU A 214 -21.30 -49.16 3.65
CA LEU A 214 -20.29 -48.77 4.64
C LEU A 214 -19.30 -47.77 4.07
N ASN A 215 -18.76 -48.04 2.87
CA ASN A 215 -17.81 -47.13 2.22
C ASN A 215 -18.46 -45.78 1.88
N HIS A 216 -19.71 -45.79 1.41
CA HIS A 216 -20.47 -44.56 1.16
C HIS A 216 -20.54 -43.67 2.42
N TRP A 217 -20.91 -44.23 3.57
CA TRP A 217 -20.88 -43.46 4.81
C TRP A 217 -19.49 -42.93 5.14
N LEU A 218 -18.46 -43.79 5.13
CA LEU A 218 -17.09 -43.39 5.47
C LEU A 218 -16.57 -42.23 4.60
N ASP A 219 -16.98 -42.18 3.34
CA ASP A 219 -16.61 -41.12 2.41
C ASP A 219 -17.41 -39.82 2.65
N VAL A 220 -18.70 -39.93 2.98
CA VAL A 220 -19.58 -38.75 3.18
C VAL A 220 -19.34 -38.07 4.54
N VAL A 221 -19.08 -38.81 5.63
CA VAL A 221 -19.03 -38.21 6.97
C VAL A 221 -17.71 -37.48 7.29
N ASN A 222 -16.68 -37.65 6.46
CA ASN A 222 -15.39 -36.94 6.52
C ASN A 222 -14.80 -36.80 7.95
N GLY A 223 -14.84 -37.87 8.73
CA GLY A 223 -14.23 -37.91 10.08
C GLY A 223 -15.12 -37.48 11.26
N ASP A 224 -16.41 -37.20 11.05
CA ASP A 224 -17.38 -36.87 12.12
C ASP A 224 -18.12 -38.13 12.62
N ALA A 225 -17.67 -38.68 13.76
CA ALA A 225 -18.31 -39.87 14.36
C ALA A 225 -19.77 -39.64 14.81
N ARG A 226 -20.15 -38.42 15.20
CA ARG A 226 -21.52 -38.15 15.67
C ARG A 226 -22.49 -38.25 14.50
N SER A 227 -22.14 -37.64 13.37
CA SER A 227 -22.97 -37.71 12.15
C SER A 227 -23.04 -39.15 11.62
N LEU A 228 -21.96 -39.92 11.75
CA LEU A 228 -21.94 -41.33 11.34
C LEU A 228 -22.88 -42.19 12.20
N LEU A 229 -22.84 -42.01 13.52
CA LEU A 229 -23.74 -42.72 14.44
C LEU A 229 -25.20 -42.33 14.22
N ASN A 230 -25.49 -41.08 13.89
CA ASN A 230 -26.84 -40.64 13.57
C ASN A 230 -27.35 -41.25 12.25
N ALA A 231 -26.49 -41.34 11.23
CA ALA A 231 -26.84 -41.99 9.96
C ALA A 231 -27.09 -43.48 10.17
N LEU A 232 -26.24 -44.16 10.94
CA LEU A 232 -26.44 -45.56 11.33
C LEU A 232 -27.75 -45.74 12.11
N GLU A 233 -28.03 -44.87 13.08
CA GLU A 233 -29.27 -44.91 13.85
C GLU A 233 -30.51 -44.77 12.95
N LEU A 234 -30.51 -43.78 12.05
CA LEU A 234 -31.61 -43.58 11.12
C LEU A 234 -31.77 -44.77 10.16
N ALA A 235 -30.69 -45.32 9.63
CA ALA A 235 -30.72 -46.46 8.72
C ALA A 235 -31.24 -47.73 9.40
N VAL A 236 -30.87 -47.98 10.65
CA VAL A 236 -31.34 -49.14 11.42
C VAL A 236 -32.81 -48.97 11.82
N GLU A 237 -33.23 -47.77 12.22
CA GLU A 237 -34.61 -47.53 12.66
C GLU A 237 -35.62 -47.44 11.51
N SER A 238 -35.17 -47.08 10.30
CA SER A 238 -36.03 -46.97 9.11
C SER A 238 -36.07 -48.25 8.25
N SER A 239 -35.11 -49.16 8.41
CA SER A 239 -35.05 -50.41 7.64
C SER A 239 -36.00 -51.49 8.15
N PRO A 240 -36.73 -52.20 7.26
CA PRO A 240 -37.57 -53.32 7.66
C PRO A 240 -36.71 -54.54 8.04
N MET A 241 -37.09 -55.24 9.11
CA MET A 241 -36.45 -56.48 9.51
C MET A 241 -37.07 -57.66 8.75
N VAL A 242 -36.26 -58.42 8.00
CA VAL A 242 -36.71 -59.56 7.17
C VAL A 242 -36.08 -60.84 7.72
N ASN A 243 -36.90 -61.81 8.11
CA ASN A 243 -36.45 -63.09 8.69
C ASN A 243 -35.53 -62.97 9.92
N GLY A 244 -35.65 -61.89 10.69
CA GLY A 244 -34.80 -61.65 11.88
C GLY A 244 -33.41 -61.07 11.56
N GLU A 245 -33.16 -60.71 10.30
CA GLU A 245 -31.96 -60.00 9.85
C GLU A 245 -32.35 -58.62 9.29
N LEU A 246 -31.51 -57.62 9.55
CA LEU A 246 -31.65 -56.26 9.02
C LEU A 246 -30.45 -55.98 8.11
N THR A 247 -30.70 -55.82 6.81
CA THR A 247 -29.65 -55.52 5.84
C THR A 247 -29.68 -54.05 5.45
N ILE A 248 -28.54 -53.36 5.58
CA ILE A 248 -28.37 -51.98 5.13
C ILE A 248 -27.64 -52.00 3.78
N ASP A 249 -28.34 -51.56 2.73
CA ASP A 249 -27.81 -51.39 1.38
C ASP A 249 -27.46 -49.93 1.06
N LEU A 250 -26.93 -49.71 -0.15
CA LEU A 250 -26.45 -48.40 -0.56
C LEU A 250 -27.57 -47.35 -0.58
N GLU A 251 -28.76 -47.70 -1.09
CA GLU A 251 -29.91 -46.79 -1.16
C GLU A 251 -30.36 -46.35 0.25
N THR A 252 -30.40 -47.29 1.20
CA THR A 252 -30.69 -46.99 2.60
C THR A 252 -29.61 -46.09 3.22
N ALA A 253 -28.33 -46.37 2.92
CA ALA A 253 -27.22 -45.56 3.42
C ALA A 253 -27.25 -44.13 2.89
N GLU A 254 -27.51 -43.95 1.59
CA GLU A 254 -27.70 -42.64 0.93
C GLU A 254 -28.89 -41.88 1.53
N ALA A 255 -30.04 -42.55 1.73
CA ALA A 255 -31.22 -41.93 2.31
C ALA A 255 -31.05 -41.55 3.79
N SER A 256 -30.20 -42.28 4.52
CA SER A 256 -29.95 -42.05 5.96
C SER A 256 -29.00 -40.89 6.26
N ILE A 257 -28.27 -40.42 5.26
CA ILE A 257 -27.31 -39.32 5.40
C ILE A 257 -27.73 -38.18 4.47
N GLN A 258 -28.13 -37.05 5.05
CA GLN A 258 -28.31 -35.86 4.24
C GLN A 258 -26.94 -35.45 3.68
N GLU A 259 -26.84 -35.24 2.37
CA GLU A 259 -25.69 -34.58 1.76
C GLU A 259 -25.46 -33.25 2.49
N ARG A 260 -24.54 -33.24 3.45
CA ARG A 260 -23.91 -32.00 3.86
C ARG A 260 -23.15 -31.55 2.63
N ALA A 261 -23.58 -30.43 2.05
CA ALA A 261 -22.94 -29.76 0.95
C ALA A 261 -21.42 -29.98 1.01
N VAL A 262 -20.97 -30.84 0.10
CA VAL A 262 -19.63 -31.40 -0.02
C VAL A 262 -18.56 -30.39 0.42
N LEU A 263 -17.81 -30.73 1.48
CA LEU A 263 -16.47 -30.23 1.80
C LEU A 263 -16.23 -28.73 1.50
N TYR A 264 -17.02 -27.87 2.14
CA TYR A 264 -16.40 -26.74 2.85
C TYR A 264 -16.22 -27.20 4.28
N ASP A 265 -15.01 -27.63 4.60
CA ASP A 265 -14.62 -27.56 5.99
C ASP A 265 -14.46 -26.07 6.31
N ARG A 266 -15.48 -25.45 6.92
CA ARG A 266 -15.43 -24.06 7.41
C ARG A 266 -14.23 -23.82 8.35
N GLU A 267 -13.60 -24.90 8.82
CA GLU A 267 -12.55 -24.90 9.85
C GLU A 267 -11.25 -25.61 9.43
N GLY A 268 -11.19 -26.14 8.20
CA GLY A 268 -10.04 -26.87 7.68
C GLY A 268 -9.18 -26.06 6.70
N ASP A 269 -7.98 -26.58 6.42
CA ASP A 269 -7.09 -26.06 5.38
C ASP A 269 -7.83 -25.89 4.04
N ALA A 270 -8.85 -26.71 3.75
CA ALA A 270 -9.66 -26.64 2.54
C ALA A 270 -10.41 -25.31 2.33
N HIS A 271 -10.91 -24.65 3.39
CA HIS A 271 -11.50 -23.30 3.26
C HIS A 271 -10.43 -22.27 2.89
N PHE A 272 -9.30 -22.29 3.61
CA PHE A 272 -8.17 -21.38 3.35
C PHE A 272 -7.56 -21.60 1.97
N ASP A 273 -7.44 -22.86 1.54
CA ASP A 273 -6.95 -23.24 0.22
C ASP A 273 -7.91 -22.81 -0.87
N THR A 274 -9.23 -22.99 -0.67
CA THR A 274 -10.24 -22.55 -1.65
C THR A 274 -10.28 -21.02 -1.75
N MET A 275 -10.26 -20.31 -0.62
CA MET A 275 -10.18 -18.84 -0.61
C MET A 275 -8.87 -18.35 -1.21
N SER A 276 -7.76 -19.05 -0.95
CA SER A 276 -6.47 -18.69 -1.54
C SER A 276 -6.44 -18.94 -3.05
N ALA A 277 -7.02 -20.05 -3.51
CA ALA A 277 -7.19 -20.33 -4.94
C ALA A 277 -8.06 -19.27 -5.60
N TYR A 278 -9.18 -18.88 -4.98
CA TYR A 278 -10.03 -17.79 -5.42
C TYR A 278 -9.27 -16.46 -5.59
N ILE A 279 -8.51 -16.05 -4.57
CA ILE A 279 -7.68 -14.84 -4.63
C ILE A 279 -6.59 -14.95 -5.71
N LYS A 280 -5.90 -16.09 -5.79
CA LYS A 280 -4.84 -16.32 -6.79
C LYS A 280 -5.39 -16.34 -8.22
N SER A 281 -6.57 -16.90 -8.45
CA SER A 281 -7.26 -16.85 -9.74
C SER A 281 -7.59 -15.42 -10.15
N MET A 282 -8.12 -14.61 -9.22
CA MET A 282 -8.36 -13.19 -9.51
C MET A 282 -7.06 -12.42 -9.75
N ARG A 283 -6.01 -12.69 -8.98
CA ARG A 283 -4.67 -12.10 -9.16
C ARG A 283 -4.09 -12.45 -10.53
N GLY A 284 -4.25 -13.70 -10.95
CA GLY A 284 -3.91 -14.19 -12.29
C GLY A 284 -4.83 -13.68 -13.39
N SER A 285 -5.86 -12.90 -13.05
CA SER A 285 -6.86 -12.36 -13.98
C SER A 285 -7.60 -13.43 -14.79
N ASP A 286 -7.87 -14.57 -14.15
CA ASP A 286 -8.66 -15.67 -14.71
C ASP A 286 -10.10 -15.59 -14.16
N PRO A 287 -11.05 -15.00 -14.92
CA PRO A 287 -12.43 -14.84 -14.47
C PRO A 287 -13.17 -16.18 -14.33
N ASP A 288 -12.84 -17.17 -15.16
CA ASP A 288 -13.50 -18.47 -15.17
C ASP A 288 -13.13 -19.28 -13.93
N ALA A 289 -11.84 -19.37 -13.61
CA ALA A 289 -11.37 -19.99 -12.38
C ALA A 289 -11.88 -19.24 -11.14
N SER A 290 -11.93 -17.91 -11.18
CA SER A 290 -12.46 -17.10 -10.08
C SER A 290 -13.94 -17.39 -9.80
N LEU A 291 -14.75 -17.52 -10.84
CA LEU A 291 -16.16 -17.92 -10.70
C LEU A 291 -16.32 -19.35 -10.20
N TYR A 292 -15.49 -20.29 -10.66
CA TYR A 292 -15.51 -21.67 -10.18
C TYR A 292 -15.23 -21.74 -8.67
N TRP A 293 -14.18 -21.07 -8.20
CA TRP A 293 -13.86 -21.05 -6.77
C TRP A 293 -14.94 -20.32 -5.97
N LEU A 294 -15.48 -19.20 -6.46
CA LEU A 294 -16.62 -18.54 -5.84
C LEU A 294 -17.82 -19.48 -5.69
N ALA A 295 -18.20 -20.18 -6.77
CA ALA A 295 -19.32 -21.11 -6.79
C ALA A 295 -19.10 -22.24 -5.78
N LYS A 296 -17.87 -22.78 -5.70
CA LYS A 296 -17.49 -23.78 -4.69
C LYS A 296 -17.68 -23.24 -3.27
N MET A 297 -17.22 -22.01 -2.99
CA MET A 297 -17.39 -21.39 -1.67
C MET A 297 -18.87 -21.15 -1.31
N VAL A 298 -19.66 -20.64 -2.26
CA VAL A 298 -21.09 -20.37 -2.06
C VAL A 298 -21.89 -21.66 -1.88
N TYR A 299 -21.62 -22.68 -2.70
CA TYR A 299 -22.26 -23.99 -2.61
C TYR A 299 -22.03 -24.62 -1.25
N ALA A 300 -20.81 -24.49 -0.77
CA ALA A 300 -20.35 -25.14 0.44
C ALA A 300 -20.61 -24.27 1.70
N GLY A 301 -21.31 -23.13 1.54
CA GLY A 301 -21.91 -22.37 2.63
C GLY A 301 -21.01 -21.30 3.26
N GLU A 302 -19.97 -20.84 2.57
CA GLU A 302 -19.13 -19.74 3.07
C GLU A 302 -19.97 -18.47 3.32
N PRO A 303 -19.85 -17.80 4.48
CA PRO A 303 -20.54 -16.54 4.71
C PRO A 303 -20.14 -15.51 3.64
N PRO A 304 -21.10 -14.94 2.89
CA PRO A 304 -20.80 -13.95 1.84
C PRO A 304 -20.01 -12.73 2.34
N ARG A 305 -20.17 -12.37 3.62
CA ARG A 305 -19.39 -11.31 4.28
C ARG A 305 -17.89 -11.58 4.25
N ASN A 306 -17.46 -12.83 4.39
CA ASN A 306 -16.05 -13.20 4.34
C ASN A 306 -15.48 -13.05 2.92
N ILE A 307 -16.26 -13.43 1.91
CA ILE A 307 -15.91 -13.26 0.49
C ILE A 307 -15.77 -11.78 0.15
N PHE A 308 -16.76 -10.95 0.52
CA PHE A 308 -16.68 -9.49 0.32
C PHE A 308 -15.52 -8.85 1.06
N ARG A 309 -15.23 -9.29 2.30
CA ARG A 309 -14.05 -8.81 3.04
C ARG A 309 -12.75 -9.07 2.27
N ARG A 310 -12.62 -10.27 1.68
CA ARG A 310 -11.46 -10.64 0.86
C ARG A 310 -11.38 -9.86 -0.44
N LEU A 311 -12.51 -9.60 -1.10
CA LEU A 311 -12.58 -8.73 -2.28
C LEU A 311 -12.18 -7.28 -1.97
N LEU A 312 -12.55 -6.73 -0.81
CA LEU A 312 -12.14 -5.37 -0.40
C LEU A 312 -10.62 -5.27 -0.18
N ILE A 313 -10.03 -6.29 0.43
CA ILE A 313 -8.56 -6.38 0.58
C ILE A 313 -7.92 -6.49 -0.81
N PHE A 314 -8.41 -7.40 -1.66
CA PHE A 314 -7.91 -7.60 -3.01
C PHE A 314 -7.97 -6.32 -3.86
N ALA A 315 -9.06 -5.55 -3.76
CA ALA A 315 -9.21 -4.27 -4.43
C ALA A 315 -8.11 -3.26 -4.04
N SER A 316 -7.52 -3.38 -2.85
CA SER A 316 -6.46 -2.50 -2.35
C SER A 316 -5.05 -3.08 -2.56
N GLU A 317 -4.89 -4.40 -2.45
CA GLU A 317 -3.61 -5.12 -2.49
C GLU A 317 -3.17 -5.46 -3.92
N ASP A 318 -4.09 -5.99 -4.74
CA ASP A 318 -3.78 -6.58 -6.05
C ASP A 318 -4.26 -5.73 -7.22
N VAL A 319 -5.31 -4.92 -7.01
CA VAL A 319 -5.79 -3.93 -7.99
C VAL A 319 -5.20 -2.55 -7.67
N GLY A 320 -5.27 -2.14 -6.41
CA GLY A 320 -4.64 -0.93 -5.91
C GLY A 320 -5.06 0.32 -6.68
N LEU A 321 -4.08 1.15 -7.03
CA LEU A 321 -4.32 2.38 -7.78
C LEU A 321 -4.44 2.18 -9.29
N ALA A 322 -4.25 0.96 -9.81
CA ALA A 322 -4.49 0.67 -11.22
C ALA A 322 -5.98 0.81 -11.58
N TRP A 323 -6.88 0.68 -10.60
CA TRP A 323 -8.28 1.04 -10.78
C TRP A 323 -8.88 1.67 -9.53
N LEU A 324 -9.01 2.99 -9.55
CA LEU A 324 -9.39 3.79 -8.38
C LEU A 324 -10.80 3.48 -7.85
N LYS A 325 -11.67 2.89 -8.68
CA LYS A 325 -13.06 2.57 -8.34
C LYS A 325 -13.23 1.19 -7.70
N GLY A 326 -12.17 0.38 -7.61
CA GLY A 326 -12.25 -1.02 -7.20
C GLY A 326 -12.96 -1.21 -5.86
N ILE A 327 -12.53 -0.49 -4.83
CA ILE A 327 -13.14 -0.54 -3.48
C ILE A 327 -14.61 -0.14 -3.53
N SER A 328 -14.95 0.97 -4.20
CA SER A 328 -16.33 1.47 -4.28
C SER A 328 -17.28 0.49 -4.95
N ILE A 329 -16.80 -0.25 -5.96
CA ILE A 329 -17.62 -1.26 -6.65
C ILE A 329 -17.86 -2.47 -5.75
N VAL A 330 -16.83 -2.96 -5.06
CA VAL A 330 -16.98 -4.08 -4.11
C VAL A 330 -17.91 -3.69 -2.96
N GLU A 331 -17.77 -2.48 -2.42
CA GLU A 331 -18.63 -1.94 -1.36
C GLU A 331 -20.09 -1.82 -1.81
N ALA A 332 -20.33 -1.27 -3.01
CA ALA A 332 -21.68 -1.19 -3.57
C ALA A 332 -22.31 -2.58 -3.76
N CYS A 333 -21.55 -3.57 -4.25
CA CYS A 333 -22.02 -4.95 -4.37
C CYS A 333 -22.30 -5.58 -3.00
N ALA A 334 -21.45 -5.35 -1.99
CA ALA A 334 -21.67 -5.85 -0.64
C ALA A 334 -22.92 -5.23 0.00
N ALA A 335 -23.10 -3.91 -0.15
CA ALA A 335 -24.27 -3.21 0.36
C ALA A 335 -25.55 -3.60 -0.38
N ALA A 336 -25.49 -3.88 -1.69
CA ALA A 336 -26.61 -4.43 -2.43
C ALA A 336 -26.94 -5.85 -1.95
N PHE A 337 -25.92 -6.68 -1.71
CA PHE A 337 -26.08 -8.01 -1.15
C PHE A 337 -26.79 -7.99 0.22
N ASP A 338 -26.38 -7.12 1.15
CA ASP A 338 -27.01 -7.01 2.47
C ASP A 338 -28.49 -6.61 2.39
N ARG A 339 -28.92 -5.90 1.34
CA ARG A 339 -30.32 -5.52 1.12
C ARG A 339 -31.15 -6.61 0.43
N VAL A 340 -30.53 -7.38 -0.46
CA VAL A 340 -31.22 -8.37 -1.31
C VAL A 340 -31.23 -9.76 -0.66
N GLY A 341 -30.12 -10.20 -0.08
CA GLY A 341 -29.97 -11.55 0.49
C GLY A 341 -29.82 -12.65 -0.56
N MET A 342 -29.82 -13.91 -0.14
CA MET A 342 -29.77 -15.09 -1.02
C MET A 342 -31.19 -15.54 -1.41
N PRO A 343 -31.39 -16.12 -2.61
CA PRO A 343 -30.39 -16.52 -3.62
C PRO A 343 -29.95 -15.41 -4.60
N GLU A 344 -30.71 -14.33 -4.77
CA GLU A 344 -30.44 -13.28 -5.77
C GLU A 344 -29.11 -12.54 -5.54
N GLY A 345 -28.64 -12.47 -4.29
CA GLY A 345 -27.35 -11.89 -3.92
C GLY A 345 -26.15 -12.57 -4.58
N ARG A 346 -26.30 -13.78 -5.14
CA ARG A 346 -25.27 -14.44 -5.97
C ARG A 346 -24.84 -13.56 -7.14
N PHE A 347 -25.74 -12.75 -7.71
CA PHE A 347 -25.40 -11.82 -8.79
C PHE A 347 -24.41 -10.74 -8.34
N HIS A 348 -24.57 -10.22 -7.12
CA HIS A 348 -23.65 -9.21 -6.58
C HIS A 348 -22.27 -9.79 -6.25
N LEU A 349 -22.21 -11.03 -5.76
CA LEU A 349 -20.95 -11.76 -5.56
C LEU A 349 -20.23 -12.00 -6.88
N ALA A 350 -20.95 -12.48 -7.91
CA ALA A 350 -20.40 -12.72 -9.23
C ALA A 350 -19.91 -11.43 -9.88
N GLN A 351 -20.70 -10.35 -9.81
CA GLN A 351 -20.34 -9.04 -10.37
C GLN A 351 -19.07 -8.49 -9.72
N ALA A 352 -18.97 -8.51 -8.38
CA ALA A 352 -17.78 -8.05 -7.68
C ALA A 352 -16.54 -8.89 -8.04
N THR A 353 -16.70 -10.21 -8.12
CA THR A 353 -15.62 -11.14 -8.52
C THR A 353 -15.12 -10.86 -9.93
N LEU A 354 -16.03 -10.77 -10.90
CA LEU A 354 -15.66 -10.53 -12.30
C LEU A 354 -15.02 -9.14 -12.47
N ALA A 355 -15.53 -8.13 -11.78
CA ALA A 355 -14.93 -6.80 -11.77
C ALA A 355 -13.48 -6.86 -11.25
N MET A 356 -13.20 -7.57 -10.16
CA MET A 356 -11.85 -7.70 -9.61
C MET A 356 -10.92 -8.58 -10.48
N ALA A 357 -11.43 -9.68 -11.02
CA ALA A 357 -10.68 -10.58 -11.89
C ALA A 357 -10.24 -9.86 -13.19
N THR A 358 -11.11 -9.04 -13.78
CA THR A 358 -10.84 -8.33 -15.04
C THR A 358 -10.20 -6.94 -14.87
N ALA A 359 -10.09 -6.43 -13.64
CA ALA A 359 -9.44 -5.15 -13.36
C ALA A 359 -7.94 -5.18 -13.69
N PRO A 360 -7.33 -4.05 -14.12
CA PRO A 360 -5.88 -3.92 -14.20
C PRO A 360 -5.26 -4.14 -12.82
N LYS A 361 -4.10 -4.80 -12.78
CA LYS A 361 -3.45 -5.21 -11.52
C LYS A 361 -2.30 -4.29 -11.16
N SER A 362 -2.23 -3.91 -9.89
CA SER A 362 -1.08 -3.22 -9.31
C SER A 362 -1.00 -3.48 -7.82
N ASN A 363 0.18 -3.87 -7.37
CA ASN A 363 0.53 -4.06 -5.97
C ASN A 363 1.36 -2.90 -5.40
N SER A 364 1.34 -1.73 -6.04
CA SER A 364 2.15 -0.56 -5.65
C SER A 364 1.85 -0.06 -4.23
N THR A 365 0.67 -0.38 -3.68
CA THR A 365 0.29 -0.12 -2.29
C THR A 365 1.16 -0.87 -1.28
N MET A 366 1.88 -1.92 -1.71
CA MET A 366 2.86 -2.63 -0.89
C MET A 366 4.01 -1.74 -0.41
N GLY A 367 4.23 -0.59 -1.06
CA GLY A 367 5.20 0.41 -0.61
C GLY A 367 5.00 0.88 0.84
N PHE A 368 3.78 0.77 1.39
CA PHE A 368 3.55 0.99 2.82
C PHE A 368 4.29 -0.01 3.71
N PHE A 369 4.36 -1.29 3.32
CA PHE A 369 5.05 -2.32 4.10
C PHE A 369 6.56 -2.16 4.01
N ASP A 370 7.10 -1.66 2.90
CA ASP A 370 8.52 -1.30 2.76
C ASP A 370 8.89 -0.11 3.66
N ALA A 371 8.00 0.89 3.75
CA ALA A 371 8.12 1.99 4.69
C ALA A 371 8.05 1.49 6.14
N LEU A 372 7.10 0.59 6.44
CA LEU A 372 6.96 -0.02 7.77
C LEU A 372 8.19 -0.83 8.17
N ALA A 373 8.81 -1.55 7.23
CA ALA A 373 10.06 -2.28 7.46
C ALA A 373 11.20 -1.30 7.78
N SER A 374 11.31 -0.19 7.05
CA SER A 374 12.31 0.85 7.31
C SER A 374 12.15 1.46 8.70
N VAL A 375 10.92 1.81 9.09
CA VAL A 375 10.61 2.35 10.43
C VAL A 375 10.97 1.37 11.54
N LYS A 376 10.79 0.05 11.34
CA LYS A 376 11.16 -0.97 12.34
C LYS A 376 12.68 -1.13 12.49
N SER A 377 13.44 -0.90 11.42
CA SER A 377 14.91 -1.00 11.44
C SER A 377 15.59 0.26 11.98
N GLU A 378 14.91 1.40 11.90
CA GLU A 378 15.45 2.69 12.34
C GLU A 378 15.27 2.86 13.84
N THR A 379 16.34 3.30 14.50
CA THR A 379 16.30 3.46 15.94
C THR A 379 15.69 4.81 16.32
N HIS A 380 16.09 5.96 15.78
CA HIS A 380 15.73 7.27 16.36
C HIS A 380 15.68 8.46 15.37
N ASP A 381 15.14 8.30 14.15
CA ASP A 381 14.99 9.44 13.25
C ASP A 381 13.79 10.32 13.62
N LYS A 382 14.08 11.56 14.00
CA LYS A 382 13.07 12.56 14.35
C LYS A 382 12.48 13.15 13.07
N VAL A 383 11.18 13.43 13.09
CA VAL A 383 10.50 14.22 12.04
C VAL A 383 11.33 15.48 11.73
N PRO A 384 11.58 15.83 10.46
CA PRO A 384 12.29 17.06 10.10
C PRO A 384 11.66 18.30 10.74
N ASN A 385 12.47 19.26 11.19
CA ASN A 385 11.98 20.42 11.95
C ASN A 385 10.97 21.28 11.18
N HIS A 386 11.10 21.40 9.86
CA HIS A 386 10.15 22.14 9.01
C HIS A 386 8.79 21.43 8.89
N LEU A 387 8.69 20.14 9.18
CA LEU A 387 7.43 19.37 9.14
C LEU A 387 6.78 19.21 10.52
N LYS A 388 7.47 19.61 11.60
CA LYS A 388 6.92 19.54 12.96
C LYS A 388 5.82 20.58 13.15
N ASP A 389 4.85 20.22 14.00
CA ASP A 389 3.75 21.11 14.38
C ASP A 389 4.27 22.41 14.99
N ALA A 390 3.93 23.53 14.35
CA ALA A 390 4.30 24.87 14.76
C ALA A 390 3.51 25.35 16.00
N HIS A 391 2.36 24.74 16.31
CA HIS A 391 1.48 25.15 17.40
C HIS A 391 1.87 24.56 18.75
N ARG A 392 2.62 23.45 18.78
CA ARG A 392 2.87 22.70 20.01
C ARG A 392 3.96 23.32 20.90
N ASP A 393 5.02 23.92 20.33
CA ASP A 393 6.15 24.54 21.06
C ASP A 393 6.80 25.72 20.28
N GLY A 394 5.99 26.62 19.71
CA GLY A 394 6.36 27.50 18.59
C GLY A 394 7.40 28.62 18.81
N LYS A 395 7.91 28.86 20.04
CA LYS A 395 8.87 29.96 20.30
C LYS A 395 10.31 29.52 20.57
N GLU A 396 10.55 28.43 21.31
CA GLU A 396 11.91 28.02 21.72
C GLU A 396 12.64 27.10 20.73
N PHE A 397 11.94 26.21 20.02
CA PHE A 397 12.61 25.16 19.20
C PHE A 397 12.53 25.34 17.68
N GLY A 398 11.86 26.39 17.21
CA GLY A 398 11.79 26.72 15.78
C GLY A 398 11.01 25.73 14.91
N HIS A 399 10.09 24.95 15.50
CA HIS A 399 9.23 24.01 14.77
C HIS A 399 8.39 24.70 13.70
N GLY A 400 8.31 24.08 12.52
CA GLY A 400 7.48 24.53 11.40
C GLY A 400 7.88 25.89 10.79
N LYS A 401 8.95 26.55 11.28
CA LYS A 401 9.34 27.92 10.83
C LYS A 401 9.78 27.99 9.37
N GLU A 402 9.86 26.86 8.67
CA GLU A 402 10.40 26.74 7.30
C GLU A 402 9.59 25.84 6.39
N TYR A 403 8.40 25.41 6.84
CA TYR A 403 7.52 24.61 6.01
C TYR A 403 7.15 25.38 4.73
N LEU A 404 7.40 24.78 3.57
CA LEU A 404 6.97 25.35 2.30
C LEU A 404 5.55 24.84 2.02
N TYR A 405 4.55 25.70 2.20
CA TYR A 405 3.15 25.32 2.02
C TYR A 405 2.81 25.15 0.53
N PRO A 406 2.55 23.93 0.02
CA PRO A 406 2.49 23.68 -1.43
C PRO A 406 1.43 24.49 -2.18
N HIS A 407 0.28 24.80 -1.58
CA HIS A 407 -0.76 25.61 -2.23
C HIS A 407 -0.36 27.07 -2.47
N ALA A 408 0.71 27.56 -1.83
CA ALA A 408 1.27 28.87 -2.11
C ALA A 408 2.18 28.90 -3.35
N TYR A 409 2.39 27.76 -4.00
CA TYR A 409 3.28 27.57 -5.15
C TYR A 409 2.49 27.11 -6.38
N GLN A 410 3.07 27.33 -7.56
CA GLN A 410 2.45 27.01 -8.83
C GLN A 410 2.19 25.49 -8.93
N ASN A 411 1.05 25.10 -9.53
CA ASN A 411 0.60 23.71 -9.59
C ASN A 411 0.41 23.01 -8.23
N HIS A 412 0.37 23.79 -7.14
CA HIS A 412 0.25 23.31 -5.76
C HIS A 412 1.38 22.33 -5.35
N TRP A 413 2.59 22.57 -5.84
CA TRP A 413 3.75 21.74 -5.56
C TRP A 413 4.99 22.60 -5.31
N VAL A 414 5.89 22.10 -4.45
CA VAL A 414 7.20 22.70 -4.18
C VAL A 414 8.18 21.57 -3.88
N ALA A 415 9.39 21.65 -4.44
CA ALA A 415 10.45 20.70 -4.12
C ALA A 415 10.92 20.96 -2.68
N GLN A 416 10.68 19.99 -1.79
CA GLN A 416 11.20 19.95 -0.43
C GLN A 416 11.30 18.49 0.02
N ASP A 417 12.20 18.22 0.97
CA ASP A 417 12.31 16.89 1.55
C ASP A 417 11.20 16.65 2.57
N TYR A 418 10.47 15.55 2.38
CA TYR A 418 9.41 15.12 3.32
C TYR A 418 9.83 13.93 4.19
N LEU A 419 10.96 13.29 3.86
CA LEU A 419 11.55 12.20 4.64
C LEU A 419 12.66 12.74 5.57
N PRO A 420 12.95 12.04 6.67
CA PRO A 420 14.15 12.28 7.47
C PRO A 420 15.43 12.21 6.64
N GLU A 421 16.50 12.83 7.15
CA GLU A 421 17.79 12.90 6.46
C GLU A 421 18.38 11.52 6.14
N ALA A 422 18.28 10.57 7.08
CA ALA A 422 18.71 9.18 6.90
C ALA A 422 17.94 8.43 5.79
N LEU A 423 16.76 8.92 5.42
CA LEU A 423 15.87 8.33 4.43
C LEU A 423 15.81 9.13 3.11
N LYS A 424 16.65 10.16 2.95
CA LYS A 424 16.73 10.90 1.70
C LYS A 424 17.08 9.96 0.55
N GLY A 425 16.34 10.09 -0.56
CA GLY A 425 16.51 9.26 -1.75
C GLY A 425 15.83 7.88 -1.69
N LYS A 426 15.27 7.44 -0.55
CA LYS A 426 14.46 6.21 -0.54
C LYS A 426 13.16 6.39 -1.29
N ILE A 427 12.80 5.38 -2.08
CA ILE A 427 11.56 5.32 -2.85
C ILE A 427 10.71 4.18 -2.29
N PHE A 428 9.57 4.51 -1.69
CA PHE A 428 8.60 3.51 -1.19
C PHE A 428 7.50 3.22 -2.20
N TYR A 429 6.99 4.25 -2.87
CA TYR A 429 5.90 4.11 -3.83
C TYR A 429 6.45 4.10 -5.26
N GLN A 430 6.29 2.97 -5.95
CA GLN A 430 6.61 2.81 -7.36
C GLN A 430 5.30 2.54 -8.12
N PRO A 431 4.68 3.58 -8.72
CA PRO A 431 3.44 3.42 -9.44
C PRO A 431 3.63 2.48 -10.64
N SER A 432 2.65 1.61 -10.91
CA SER A 432 2.66 0.78 -12.10
C SER A 432 2.22 1.55 -13.35
N GLN A 433 2.43 0.97 -14.53
CA GLN A 433 1.90 1.48 -15.80
C GLN A 433 0.50 0.94 -16.13
N GLN A 434 -0.16 0.29 -15.16
CA GLN A 434 -1.45 -0.37 -15.38
C GLN A 434 -2.62 0.57 -15.06
N GLY A 435 -3.64 0.55 -15.92
CA GLY A 435 -4.90 1.27 -15.72
C GLY A 435 -4.74 2.76 -15.37
N ASP A 436 -5.49 3.22 -14.37
CA ASP A 436 -5.50 4.61 -13.89
C ASP A 436 -4.12 5.04 -13.34
N GLU A 437 -3.32 4.08 -12.86
CA GLU A 437 -2.03 4.35 -12.23
C GLU A 437 -0.95 4.80 -13.23
N ALA A 438 -1.10 4.49 -14.51
CA ALA A 438 -0.17 4.93 -15.55
C ALA A 438 -0.02 6.46 -15.60
N GLN A 439 -1.11 7.20 -15.38
CA GLN A 439 -1.06 8.67 -15.32
C GLN A 439 -0.44 9.17 -14.01
N ILE A 440 -0.62 8.42 -12.92
CA ILE A 440 -0.01 8.70 -11.62
C ILE A 440 1.50 8.50 -11.72
N GLU A 441 1.96 7.43 -12.39
CA GLU A 441 3.37 7.13 -12.66
C GLU A 441 4.07 8.31 -13.33
N LEU A 442 3.53 8.77 -14.45
CA LEU A 442 4.09 9.88 -15.22
C LEU A 442 4.21 11.14 -14.37
N ARG A 443 3.17 11.45 -13.59
CA ARG A 443 3.16 12.62 -12.71
C ARG A 443 4.20 12.48 -11.59
N VAL A 444 4.21 11.37 -10.87
CA VAL A 444 5.12 11.14 -9.73
C VAL A 444 6.58 11.16 -10.21
N ARG A 445 6.88 10.51 -11.33
CA ARG A 445 8.22 10.50 -11.92
C ARG A 445 8.66 11.90 -12.37
N ALA A 446 7.80 12.65 -13.06
CA ALA A 446 8.12 14.00 -13.52
C ALA A 446 8.40 15.01 -12.37
N LEU A 447 7.76 14.82 -11.20
CA LEU A 447 8.01 15.62 -10.01
C LEU A 447 9.35 15.23 -9.34
N ARG A 448 9.70 13.94 -9.32
CA ARG A 448 11.00 13.46 -8.81
C ARG A 448 12.16 13.97 -9.67
N GLU A 449 12.02 13.92 -10.98
CA GLU A 449 13.02 14.46 -11.93
C GLU A 449 13.28 15.95 -11.70
N ALA A 450 12.23 16.75 -11.54
CA ALA A 450 12.35 18.19 -11.28
C ALA A 450 13.01 18.48 -9.92
N GLN A 451 12.74 17.66 -8.91
CA GLN A 451 13.38 17.77 -7.60
C GLN A 451 14.88 17.44 -7.68
N LEU A 452 15.28 16.39 -8.41
CA LEU A 452 16.69 16.03 -8.60
C LEU A 452 17.48 17.08 -9.37
N GLU A 453 16.93 17.59 -10.49
CA GLU A 453 17.59 18.62 -11.30
C GLU A 453 17.85 19.91 -10.49
N GLY A 454 16.86 20.34 -9.69
CA GLY A 454 17.01 21.53 -8.85
C GLY A 454 18.16 21.44 -7.83
N VAL A 455 18.53 20.22 -7.43
CA VAL A 455 19.65 19.96 -6.52
C VAL A 455 21.01 19.98 -7.24
N MET A 456 21.08 19.50 -8.49
CA MET A 456 22.37 19.27 -9.18
C MET A 456 22.88 20.48 -9.99
N SER A 457 22.01 21.19 -10.71
CA SER A 457 22.47 22.11 -11.75
C SER A 457 22.31 23.60 -11.44
N GLY A 458 21.57 23.97 -10.40
CA GLY A 458 21.23 25.37 -10.09
C GLY A 458 20.37 26.02 -11.20
N GLY A 459 19.45 26.91 -10.84
CA GLY A 459 18.55 27.54 -11.84
C GLY A 459 19.24 28.57 -12.72
N ALA A 460 18.47 29.41 -13.42
CA ALA A 460 19.05 30.52 -14.19
C ALA A 460 19.98 31.36 -13.31
N GLY A 461 21.25 31.39 -13.69
CA GLY A 461 22.28 32.09 -12.95
C GLY A 461 22.11 33.61 -13.06
N ASP A 462 21.57 34.24 -12.02
CA ASP A 462 21.57 35.69 -11.89
C ASP A 462 22.84 36.14 -11.15
N PRO A 463 23.70 36.98 -11.76
CA PRO A 463 24.90 37.51 -11.14
C PRO A 463 24.67 38.15 -9.77
N LEU A 464 23.50 38.77 -9.55
CA LEU A 464 23.18 39.40 -8.26
C LEU A 464 22.80 38.40 -7.16
N LEU A 465 22.44 37.16 -7.55
CA LEU A 465 22.10 36.09 -6.62
C LEU A 465 23.27 35.10 -6.41
N ASN A 466 24.18 34.99 -7.37
CA ASN A 466 25.24 33.96 -7.43
C ASN A 466 26.64 34.38 -6.92
N GLN A 467 26.81 35.57 -6.33
CA GLN A 467 28.15 36.04 -5.86
C GLN A 467 28.80 35.16 -4.76
N HIS A 468 28.11 34.15 -4.21
CA HIS A 468 28.65 33.27 -3.16
C HIS A 468 28.81 31.79 -3.57
N SER A 469 28.51 31.39 -4.80
CA SER A 469 28.58 29.97 -5.19
C SER A 469 30.00 29.43 -5.44
N LYS A 470 31.02 30.31 -5.58
CA LYS A 470 32.43 29.88 -5.73
C LYS A 470 33.11 29.41 -4.43
N SER A 471 32.47 29.52 -3.28
CA SER A 471 33.07 29.25 -1.96
C SER A 471 32.57 27.99 -1.25
N ILE A 472 31.70 27.19 -1.88
CA ILE A 472 31.04 26.05 -1.21
C ILE A 472 31.92 24.78 -1.15
N GLU A 473 32.98 24.69 -1.96
CA GLU A 473 33.83 23.49 -1.98
C GLU A 473 34.83 23.39 -0.80
N ASN A 474 35.05 24.45 -0.02
CA ASN A 474 36.13 24.47 0.99
C ASN A 474 35.74 25.14 2.33
N MET A 475 34.69 24.72 3.03
CA MET A 475 34.52 25.14 4.44
C MET A 475 33.93 24.04 5.32
N SER A 476 34.76 23.54 6.23
CA SER A 476 34.39 22.66 7.32
C SER A 476 33.58 23.39 8.41
N VAL A 477 32.56 22.66 8.88
CA VAL A 477 31.80 22.74 10.14
C VAL A 477 31.87 24.05 10.95
N SER A 478 30.84 24.90 10.82
CA SER A 478 30.52 25.98 11.78
C SER A 478 29.01 26.25 11.82
N PRO A 479 28.41 26.58 12.99
CA PRO A 479 26.95 26.75 13.18
C PRO A 479 26.28 27.86 12.35
N HIS A 480 27.05 28.66 11.60
CA HIS A 480 26.52 29.64 10.64
C HIS A 480 25.95 29.04 9.35
N LEU A 481 26.17 27.74 9.08
CA LEU A 481 25.69 27.04 7.88
C LEU A 481 24.17 26.84 7.82
N LYS A 482 23.46 26.84 8.96
CA LYS A 482 22.01 26.57 8.98
C LYS A 482 21.19 27.55 8.12
N GLN A 483 21.54 28.84 8.14
CA GLN A 483 20.85 29.84 7.30
C GLN A 483 21.24 29.75 5.82
N LEU A 484 22.44 29.24 5.53
CA LEU A 484 22.95 29.03 4.18
C LEU A 484 22.29 27.77 3.58
N GLU A 485 22.20 26.67 4.32
CA GLU A 485 21.47 25.44 3.97
C GLU A 485 19.99 25.73 3.73
N GLN A 486 19.33 26.46 4.64
CA GLN A 486 17.94 26.92 4.47
C GLN A 486 17.74 27.83 3.24
N TRP A 487 18.78 28.53 2.81
CA TRP A 487 18.76 29.34 1.60
C TRP A 487 18.96 28.48 0.35
N VAL A 488 19.91 27.54 0.37
CA VAL A 488 20.13 26.58 -0.70
C VAL A 488 18.86 25.74 -0.90
N GLU A 489 18.24 25.22 0.16
CA GLU A 489 16.98 24.45 0.09
C GLU A 489 15.80 25.26 -0.48
N ARG A 490 15.64 26.53 -0.08
CA ARG A 490 14.58 27.42 -0.62
C ARG A 490 14.85 27.86 -2.06
N ALA A 491 16.12 28.03 -2.42
CA ALA A 491 16.52 28.32 -3.79
C ALA A 491 16.29 27.08 -4.68
N MET A 492 16.63 25.88 -4.21
CA MET A 492 16.43 24.62 -4.93
C MET A 492 14.94 24.36 -5.23
N GLY A 493 14.03 24.62 -4.28
CA GLY A 493 12.59 24.51 -4.52
C GLY A 493 12.05 25.42 -5.63
N GLN A 494 12.44 26.70 -5.63
CA GLN A 494 12.01 27.66 -6.66
C GLN A 494 12.71 27.42 -8.01
N VAL A 495 13.92 26.88 -7.98
CA VAL A 495 14.67 26.48 -9.18
C VAL A 495 14.03 25.26 -9.84
N SER A 496 13.56 24.27 -9.08
CA SER A 496 12.84 23.11 -9.64
C SER A 496 11.56 23.53 -10.38
N ASP A 497 10.79 24.47 -9.84
CA ASP A 497 9.58 25.00 -10.49
C ASP A 497 9.90 25.73 -11.80
N GLU A 498 10.94 26.57 -11.77
CA GLU A 498 11.48 27.29 -12.93
C GLU A 498 11.88 26.31 -14.04
N LEU A 499 12.65 25.27 -13.70
CA LEU A 499 13.15 24.28 -14.64
C LEU A 499 12.04 23.36 -15.18
N ALA A 500 11.05 23.00 -14.35
CA ALA A 500 9.87 22.26 -14.81
C ALA A 500 9.06 23.07 -15.85
N LEU A 501 8.95 24.38 -15.66
CA LEU A 501 8.29 25.27 -16.61
C LEU A 501 9.07 25.33 -17.93
N VAL A 502 10.39 25.55 -17.88
CA VAL A 502 11.25 25.54 -19.08
C VAL A 502 11.13 24.21 -19.84
N ARG A 503 11.23 23.07 -19.14
CA ARG A 503 11.06 21.73 -19.71
C ARG A 503 9.74 21.61 -20.47
N ASN A 504 8.63 22.02 -19.86
CA ASN A 504 7.31 21.89 -20.47
C ASN A 504 7.21 22.72 -21.76
N HIS A 505 7.76 23.94 -21.79
CA HIS A 505 7.80 24.77 -23.00
C HIS A 505 8.64 24.11 -24.10
N VAL A 506 9.87 23.66 -23.78
CA VAL A 506 10.76 23.00 -24.75
C VAL A 506 10.08 21.78 -25.38
N ILE A 507 9.52 20.87 -24.57
CA ILE A 507 8.86 19.66 -25.05
C ILE A 507 7.60 19.98 -25.88
N THR A 508 6.84 20.99 -25.48
CA THR A 508 5.61 21.40 -26.20
C THR A 508 5.94 21.96 -27.59
N ILE A 509 7.00 22.76 -27.69
CA ILE A 509 7.45 23.34 -28.96
C ILE A 509 8.03 22.25 -29.88
N ALA A 510 8.84 21.35 -29.32
CA ALA A 510 9.52 20.29 -30.07
C ALA A 510 8.57 19.35 -30.80
N LYS A 511 7.38 19.07 -30.22
CA LYS A 511 6.36 18.15 -30.78
C LYS A 511 6.96 16.79 -31.19
N LEU A 512 7.61 16.13 -30.24
CA LEU A 512 8.29 14.85 -30.42
C LEU A 512 7.36 13.76 -30.96
N LYS A 513 7.87 12.95 -31.90
CA LYS A 513 7.25 11.73 -32.41
C LYS A 513 7.98 10.48 -31.89
N ARG A 514 7.32 9.32 -31.97
CA ARG A 514 7.91 8.04 -31.52
C ARG A 514 9.20 7.66 -32.23
N SER A 515 9.29 7.97 -33.51
CA SER A 515 10.43 7.67 -34.38
C SER A 515 11.57 8.69 -34.28
N ASP A 516 11.37 9.82 -33.60
CA ASP A 516 12.38 10.89 -33.58
C ASP A 516 13.62 10.43 -32.79
N LEU A 517 14.82 10.57 -33.35
CA LEU A 517 16.07 10.46 -32.63
C LEU A 517 16.44 11.82 -32.03
N VAL A 518 16.57 11.88 -30.70
CA VAL A 518 16.79 13.13 -29.96
C VAL A 518 18.22 13.22 -29.44
N LEU A 519 18.85 14.38 -29.56
CA LEU A 519 20.10 14.73 -28.87
C LEU A 519 19.85 15.83 -27.84
N ASP A 520 20.13 15.55 -26.56
CA ASP A 520 20.11 16.54 -25.49
C ASP A 520 21.54 17.01 -25.17
N LEU A 521 21.85 18.24 -25.54
CA LEU A 521 23.14 18.88 -25.31
C LEU A 521 23.13 19.63 -23.97
N ASN A 522 24.12 19.35 -23.12
CA ASN A 522 24.16 19.82 -21.74
C ASN A 522 22.95 19.32 -20.93
N ALA A 523 22.79 18.00 -20.91
CA ALA A 523 21.64 17.29 -20.35
C ALA A 523 21.46 17.49 -18.82
N GLY A 524 22.52 17.89 -18.09
CA GLY A 524 22.46 18.06 -16.63
C GLY A 524 22.08 16.73 -15.95
N ALA A 525 21.08 16.76 -15.06
CA ALA A 525 20.51 15.54 -14.47
C ALA A 525 19.37 14.93 -15.31
N GLY A 526 19.24 15.34 -16.58
CA GLY A 526 18.32 14.78 -17.58
C GLY A 526 16.97 15.50 -17.68
N LEU A 527 16.89 16.77 -17.30
CA LEU A 527 15.65 17.56 -17.34
C LEU A 527 14.87 17.44 -18.65
N LEU A 528 15.56 17.43 -19.81
CA LEU A 528 14.96 17.28 -21.14
C LEU A 528 15.10 15.85 -21.67
N THR A 529 16.17 15.12 -21.30
CA THR A 529 16.36 13.69 -21.59
C THR A 529 15.17 12.83 -21.17
N TRP A 530 14.73 12.89 -19.91
CA TRP A 530 13.74 11.92 -19.41
C TRP A 530 12.35 12.09 -20.04
N PRO A 531 11.83 13.31 -20.25
CA PRO A 531 10.65 13.50 -21.08
C PRO A 531 10.85 12.95 -22.49
N ALA A 532 12.00 13.22 -23.12
CA ALA A 532 12.27 12.77 -24.48
C ALA A 532 12.18 11.25 -24.60
N THR A 533 12.80 10.49 -23.69
CA THR A 533 12.80 9.01 -23.73
C THR A 533 11.41 8.41 -23.61
N ARG A 534 10.45 9.13 -23.01
CA ARG A 534 9.04 8.71 -22.93
C ARG A 534 8.29 8.91 -24.25
N TYR A 535 8.68 9.90 -25.06
CA TYR A 535 8.06 10.15 -26.35
C TYR A 535 8.69 9.32 -27.47
N THR A 536 10.02 9.15 -27.45
CA THR A 536 10.81 8.66 -28.60
C THR A 536 11.28 7.22 -28.42
N VAL A 537 10.33 6.30 -28.26
CA VAL A 537 10.60 4.89 -27.94
C VAL A 537 11.26 4.11 -29.09
N GLU A 538 11.04 4.54 -30.34
CA GLU A 538 11.60 3.88 -31.53
C GLU A 538 12.89 4.55 -32.00
N GLY A 539 12.94 5.89 -31.94
CA GLY A 539 14.13 6.66 -32.34
C GLY A 539 15.24 6.65 -31.28
N GLY A 540 14.89 6.81 -30.00
CA GLY A 540 15.83 6.85 -28.89
C GLY A 540 16.36 8.25 -28.56
N VAL A 541 17.14 8.34 -27.48
CA VAL A 541 17.67 9.62 -26.97
C VAL A 541 19.16 9.50 -26.67
N TRP A 542 19.91 10.52 -27.07
CA TRP A 542 21.33 10.70 -26.79
C TRP A 542 21.46 11.91 -25.88
N SER A 543 22.32 11.85 -24.88
CA SER A 543 22.44 12.91 -23.87
C SER A 543 23.89 13.16 -23.54
N TYR A 544 24.32 14.40 -23.72
CA TYR A 544 25.67 14.83 -23.39
C TYR A 544 25.66 15.60 -22.06
N CYS A 545 26.27 15.03 -21.03
CA CYS A 545 26.48 15.67 -19.74
C CYS A 545 27.83 16.41 -19.73
N VAL A 546 27.86 17.62 -19.18
CA VAL A 546 29.10 18.40 -19.09
C VAL A 546 29.98 17.87 -17.97
N HIS A 547 29.37 17.38 -16.89
CA HIS A 547 30.09 16.85 -15.75
C HIS A 547 29.97 15.32 -15.63
N ARG A 548 31.03 14.69 -15.14
CA ARG A 548 31.05 13.23 -14.90
C ARG A 548 30.00 12.80 -13.88
N SER A 549 29.81 13.56 -12.81
CA SER A 549 28.83 13.27 -11.75
C SER A 549 27.38 13.24 -12.26
N GLU A 550 27.05 14.11 -13.20
CA GLU A 550 25.76 14.15 -13.91
C GLU A 550 25.55 12.86 -14.70
N ALA A 551 26.54 12.47 -15.51
CA ALA A 551 26.48 11.26 -16.32
C ALA A 551 26.37 9.98 -15.50
N GLU A 552 27.13 9.88 -14.39
CA GLU A 552 27.06 8.73 -13.48
C GLU A 552 25.67 8.61 -12.84
N SER A 553 25.09 9.74 -12.42
CA SER A 553 23.74 9.78 -11.82
C SER A 553 22.66 9.40 -12.83
N MET A 554 22.73 9.96 -14.04
CA MET A 554 21.80 9.60 -15.12
C MET A 554 21.94 8.13 -15.53
N SER A 555 23.17 7.61 -15.57
CA SER A 555 23.42 6.20 -15.93
C SER A 555 22.82 5.24 -14.90
N ALA A 556 22.93 5.56 -13.60
CA ALA A 556 22.30 4.78 -12.55
C ALA A 556 20.76 4.75 -12.69
N LEU A 557 20.13 5.89 -12.98
CA LEU A 557 18.69 5.97 -13.22
C LEU A 557 18.27 5.25 -14.51
N ALA A 558 19.07 5.34 -15.56
CA ALA A 558 18.79 4.70 -16.85
C ALA A 558 18.77 3.17 -16.76
N GLN A 559 19.59 2.56 -15.88
CA GLN A 559 19.61 1.10 -15.70
C GLN A 559 18.29 0.52 -15.19
N GLU A 560 17.46 1.31 -14.52
CA GLU A 560 16.14 0.88 -14.06
C GLU A 560 15.06 0.96 -15.16
N LEU A 561 15.37 1.57 -16.31
CA LEU A 561 14.42 1.72 -17.41
C LEU A 561 14.45 0.50 -18.35
N PRO A 562 13.31 0.15 -18.98
CA PRO A 562 13.30 -0.81 -20.08
C PRO A 562 14.23 -0.35 -21.20
N TRP A 563 14.88 -1.30 -21.88
CA TRP A 563 15.90 -1.03 -22.90
C TRP A 563 15.47 0.03 -23.95
N ALA A 564 14.20 0.04 -24.36
CA ALA A 564 13.66 0.98 -25.35
C ALA A 564 13.59 2.44 -24.86
N HIS A 565 13.69 2.68 -23.55
CA HIS A 565 13.69 4.00 -22.93
C HIS A 565 15.04 4.42 -22.37
N GLN A 566 16.08 3.59 -22.52
CA GLN A 566 17.42 3.90 -22.02
C GLN A 566 18.11 4.91 -22.95
N PRO A 567 18.47 6.11 -22.46
CA PRO A 567 19.24 7.05 -23.25
C PRO A 567 20.71 6.60 -23.36
N GLN A 568 21.37 6.99 -24.45
CA GLN A 568 22.82 6.90 -24.58
C GLN A 568 23.45 8.13 -23.92
N ILE A 569 24.23 7.93 -22.86
CA ILE A 569 24.77 9.02 -22.04
C ILE A 569 26.28 9.17 -22.29
N PHE A 570 26.70 10.41 -22.59
CA PHE A 570 28.09 10.77 -22.90
C PHE A 570 28.60 11.85 -21.94
N TYR A 571 29.89 11.80 -21.63
CA TYR A 571 30.62 12.87 -20.94
C TYR A 571 32.09 12.82 -21.37
N GLY A 572 32.78 13.96 -21.38
CA GLY A 572 34.17 14.02 -21.81
C GLY A 572 34.60 15.41 -22.28
N ASP A 573 35.39 15.45 -23.36
CA ASP A 573 35.72 16.71 -24.03
C ASP A 573 34.65 16.99 -25.08
N PHE A 574 33.78 17.95 -24.78
CA PHE A 574 32.63 18.30 -25.62
C PHE A 574 33.00 18.51 -27.09
N ASN A 575 34.15 19.15 -27.34
CA ASN A 575 34.56 19.48 -28.70
C ASN A 575 35.02 18.23 -29.47
N GLN A 576 35.74 17.33 -28.81
CA GLN A 576 36.18 16.08 -29.42
C GLN A 576 35.02 15.11 -29.62
N ASP A 577 34.18 14.96 -28.59
CA ASP A 577 33.10 13.97 -28.57
C ASP A 577 32.01 14.33 -29.59
N ILE A 578 31.62 15.60 -29.69
CA ILE A 578 30.65 16.04 -30.69
C ILE A 578 31.22 15.94 -32.11
N GLN A 579 32.53 16.14 -32.31
CA GLN A 579 33.14 15.91 -33.62
C GLN A 579 33.14 14.43 -34.01
N LYS A 580 33.36 13.51 -33.08
CA LYS A 580 33.25 12.06 -33.33
C LYS A 580 31.81 11.67 -33.69
N LEU A 581 30.85 12.19 -32.92
CA LEU A 581 29.42 12.05 -33.17
C LEU A 581 29.02 12.55 -34.56
N ALA A 582 29.47 13.75 -34.93
CA ALA A 582 29.21 14.36 -36.23
C ALA A 582 29.85 13.58 -37.40
N LYS A 583 31.05 13.05 -37.21
CA LYS A 583 31.73 12.23 -38.22
C LYS A 583 31.23 10.79 -38.29
N GLN A 584 30.33 10.41 -37.38
CA GLN A 584 29.81 9.05 -37.29
C GLN A 584 30.92 7.99 -37.15
N GLU A 585 32.05 8.34 -36.53
CA GLU A 585 33.24 7.47 -36.41
C GLU A 585 32.92 6.19 -35.63
N ASP A 586 32.12 6.33 -34.55
CA ASP A 586 31.69 5.21 -33.70
C ASP A 586 30.29 4.67 -34.07
N PHE A 587 29.47 5.47 -34.76
CA PHE A 587 28.07 5.16 -35.06
C PHE A 587 27.65 5.59 -36.48
N PRO A 588 27.93 4.77 -37.50
CA PRO A 588 27.58 5.06 -38.90
C PRO A 588 26.08 5.26 -39.10
N GLY A 589 25.67 6.36 -39.73
CA GLY A 589 24.27 6.64 -40.09
C GLY A 589 23.42 7.32 -39.01
N LEU A 590 24.00 7.73 -37.87
CA LEU A 590 23.27 8.44 -36.81
C LEU A 590 22.85 9.85 -37.27
N LYS A 591 21.54 10.14 -37.25
CA LYS A 591 20.96 11.42 -37.71
C LYS A 591 19.90 11.88 -36.71
N PHE A 592 20.11 13.04 -36.10
CA PHE A 592 19.18 13.56 -35.10
C PHE A 592 18.03 14.33 -35.74
N ASP A 593 16.81 13.90 -35.47
CA ASP A 593 15.59 14.62 -35.86
C ASP A 593 15.40 15.88 -35.01
N GLN A 594 15.81 15.81 -33.74
CA GLN A 594 15.58 16.84 -32.73
C GLN A 594 16.85 17.05 -31.90
N ILE A 595 17.25 18.31 -31.72
CA ILE A 595 18.34 18.70 -30.83
C ILE A 595 17.79 19.63 -29.76
N PHE A 596 17.93 19.23 -28.51
CA PHE A 596 17.64 20.03 -27.34
C PHE A 596 18.93 20.56 -26.74
N ALA A 597 18.87 21.76 -26.18
CA ALA A 597 19.99 22.26 -25.39
C ALA A 597 19.52 23.24 -24.31
N ARG A 598 20.21 23.24 -23.17
CA ARG A 598 19.97 24.22 -22.10
C ARG A 598 21.27 24.93 -21.72
N SER A 599 21.21 26.26 -21.63
CA SER A 599 22.39 27.10 -21.30
C SER A 599 23.59 26.81 -22.22
N PHE A 600 23.32 26.42 -23.46
CA PHE A 600 24.29 25.98 -24.45
C PHE A 600 24.89 27.14 -25.24
N LEU A 601 24.14 28.20 -25.45
CA LEU A 601 24.60 29.44 -26.08
C LEU A 601 24.79 30.55 -25.03
N ASN A 602 25.03 30.17 -23.77
CA ASN A 602 25.15 31.14 -22.69
C ASN A 602 26.40 32.03 -22.84
N ASP A 603 27.51 31.50 -23.37
CA ASP A 603 28.74 32.28 -23.62
C ASP A 603 28.80 32.82 -25.05
N ARG A 604 28.65 34.15 -25.21
CA ARG A 604 28.67 34.84 -26.51
C ARG A 604 29.97 34.63 -27.28
N GLU A 605 31.10 34.48 -26.60
CA GLU A 605 32.40 34.27 -27.27
C GLU A 605 32.46 32.92 -27.99
N GLN A 606 31.63 31.97 -27.56
CA GLN A 606 31.59 30.61 -28.12
C GLN A 606 30.49 30.42 -29.17
N TRP A 607 29.66 31.43 -29.44
CA TRP A 607 28.53 31.31 -30.37
C TRP A 607 28.94 30.82 -31.74
N THR A 608 29.91 31.47 -32.39
CA THR A 608 30.37 31.08 -33.72
C THR A 608 30.77 29.60 -33.76
N TYR A 609 31.50 29.15 -32.73
CA TYR A 609 31.95 27.76 -32.65
C TYR A 609 30.78 26.80 -32.39
N ARG A 610 29.94 27.05 -31.37
CA ARG A 610 28.85 26.18 -30.95
C ARG A 610 27.72 26.11 -31.98
N ILE A 611 27.41 27.22 -32.64
CA ILE A 611 26.45 27.29 -33.75
C ILE A 611 26.98 26.50 -34.96
N ASN A 612 28.25 26.69 -35.34
CA ASN A 612 28.87 25.90 -36.40
C ASN A 612 29.02 24.40 -36.05
N LEU A 613 28.98 24.04 -34.77
CA LEU A 613 28.98 22.64 -34.36
C LEU A 613 27.63 21.98 -34.62
N LEU A 614 26.52 22.71 -34.42
CA LEU A 614 25.17 22.22 -34.72
C LEU A 614 25.03 21.86 -36.20
N SER A 615 25.69 22.58 -37.12
CA SER A 615 25.63 22.28 -38.56
C SER A 615 26.15 20.88 -38.90
N LYS A 616 27.13 20.40 -38.13
CA LYS A 616 27.76 19.10 -38.34
C LYS A 616 26.92 17.94 -37.82
N LEU A 617 25.89 18.23 -37.03
CA LEU A 617 24.95 17.25 -36.47
C LEU A 617 23.69 17.09 -37.32
N VAL A 618 23.53 17.93 -38.35
CA VAL A 618 22.41 17.88 -39.29
C VAL A 618 22.79 16.99 -40.46
N ALA A 619 21.88 16.11 -40.84
CA ALA A 619 22.09 15.21 -41.96
C ALA A 619 21.61 15.82 -43.29
N SER A 620 22.29 15.46 -44.39
CA SER A 620 21.84 15.86 -45.74
C SER A 620 20.46 15.31 -46.07
N HIS A 621 19.63 16.15 -46.69
CA HIS A 621 18.23 15.88 -47.07
C HIS A 621 17.30 15.57 -45.89
N HIS A 622 17.63 16.07 -44.70
CA HIS A 622 16.84 15.88 -43.48
C HIS A 622 16.66 17.20 -42.74
N THR A 623 15.45 17.48 -42.29
CA THR A 623 15.15 18.64 -41.45
C THR A 623 15.40 18.28 -39.98
N THR A 624 16.43 18.86 -39.37
CA THR A 624 16.68 18.73 -37.92
C THR A 624 16.11 19.94 -37.20
N LYS A 625 15.26 19.70 -36.21
CA LYS A 625 14.68 20.76 -35.39
C LYS A 625 15.54 21.01 -34.17
N VAL A 626 15.82 22.27 -33.87
CA VAL A 626 16.66 22.66 -32.73
C VAL A 626 15.84 23.53 -31.78
N THR A 627 15.81 23.14 -30.50
CA THR A 627 15.15 23.90 -29.44
C THR A 627 16.11 24.14 -28.27
N ILE A 628 16.46 25.41 -28.03
CA ILE A 628 17.46 25.81 -27.04
C ILE A 628 16.81 26.71 -25.99
N ALA A 629 17.01 26.39 -24.71
CA ALA A 629 16.58 27.23 -23.59
C ALA A 629 17.77 27.97 -22.98
N GLU A 630 17.80 29.30 -23.11
CA GLU A 630 18.87 30.15 -22.57
C GLU A 630 18.38 31.10 -21.47
N PRO A 631 19.14 31.29 -20.38
CA PRO A 631 18.92 32.40 -19.46
C PRO A 631 19.02 33.75 -20.20
N TYR A 632 18.03 34.62 -20.01
CA TYR A 632 17.93 35.90 -20.72
C TYR A 632 18.07 37.10 -19.77
N LEU A 633 19.31 37.54 -19.55
CA LEU A 633 19.66 38.58 -18.56
C LEU A 633 19.05 39.96 -18.81
N LEU A 634 18.61 40.25 -20.05
CA LEU A 634 17.91 41.49 -20.37
C LEU A 634 16.50 41.55 -19.76
N GLY A 635 15.85 40.39 -19.62
CA GLY A 635 14.54 40.26 -18.96
C GLY A 635 14.63 40.03 -17.44
N ALA A 636 15.83 39.70 -16.95
CA ALA A 636 16.07 39.44 -15.54
C ALA A 636 15.84 40.67 -14.64
N GLN A 637 15.57 40.41 -13.37
CA GLN A 637 15.33 41.42 -12.35
C GLN A 637 16.47 42.45 -12.27
N ARG A 638 16.13 43.71 -11.98
CA ARG A 638 17.06 44.78 -11.66
C ARG A 638 16.80 45.29 -10.23
N LEU A 639 17.83 45.76 -9.53
CA LEU A 639 17.63 46.36 -8.20
C LEU A 639 16.94 47.71 -8.32
N SER A 640 17.21 48.46 -9.39
CA SER A 640 16.46 49.69 -9.73
C SER A 640 14.96 49.45 -9.93
N SER A 641 14.54 48.24 -10.34
CA SER A 641 13.11 47.90 -10.47
C SER A 641 12.44 47.47 -9.17
N LEU A 642 13.16 47.42 -8.05
CA LEU A 642 12.62 47.11 -6.72
C LEU A 642 12.25 48.37 -5.91
N ILE A 643 12.36 49.57 -6.49
CA ILE A 643 11.94 50.83 -5.84
C ILE A 643 10.42 50.79 -5.60
N PHE A 644 10.00 51.05 -4.37
CA PHE A 644 8.59 50.99 -3.94
C PHE A 644 7.69 51.93 -4.77
N LYS A 645 6.55 51.40 -5.21
CA LYS A 645 5.51 52.15 -5.97
C LYS A 645 5.01 53.39 -5.21
N ASP A 646 4.96 53.35 -3.88
CA ASP A 646 4.43 54.45 -3.04
C ASP A 646 5.29 55.74 -3.04
N ARG A 647 6.45 55.76 -3.72
CA ARG A 647 7.28 56.96 -3.92
C ARG A 647 7.46 57.35 -5.39
N GLN A 648 6.78 56.67 -6.32
CA GLN A 648 6.94 56.95 -7.76
C GLN A 648 6.37 58.32 -8.19
N ASP A 649 5.60 58.99 -7.32
CA ASP A 649 4.95 60.28 -7.62
C ASP A 649 5.86 61.51 -7.37
N HIS A 650 7.11 61.33 -6.94
CA HIS A 650 8.10 62.41 -6.86
C HIS A 650 8.98 62.44 -8.11
N ILE A 651 9.03 63.59 -8.80
CA ILE A 651 9.77 63.82 -10.07
C ILE A 651 11.22 63.29 -10.01
N GLY A 652 11.92 63.42 -8.88
CA GLY A 652 13.30 62.93 -8.73
C GLY A 652 13.47 61.41 -8.60
N VAL A 653 12.42 60.66 -8.25
CA VAL A 653 12.48 59.19 -8.08
C VAL A 653 12.44 58.48 -9.44
N THR A 654 11.71 59.03 -10.41
CA THR A 654 11.65 58.50 -11.78
C THR A 654 12.96 58.72 -12.52
N ASP A 655 13.60 59.89 -12.33
CA ASP A 655 14.92 60.18 -12.88
C ASP A 655 16.00 59.31 -12.23
N LEU A 656 16.01 59.17 -10.90
CA LEU A 656 16.90 58.23 -10.21
C LEU A 656 16.73 56.80 -10.71
N GLN A 657 15.50 56.31 -10.86
CA GLN A 657 15.24 54.95 -11.33
C GLN A 657 15.78 54.73 -12.75
N ARG A 658 15.61 55.71 -13.64
CA ARG A 658 16.13 55.67 -15.01
C ARG A 658 17.66 55.65 -15.01
N GLU A 659 18.30 56.60 -14.34
CA GLU A 659 19.77 56.70 -14.30
C GLU A 659 20.40 55.50 -13.59
N TRP A 660 19.79 55.01 -12.51
CA TRP A 660 20.22 53.79 -11.83
C TRP A 660 20.09 52.56 -12.74
N ARG A 661 18.98 52.43 -13.47
CA ARG A 661 18.81 51.32 -14.43
C ARG A 661 19.81 51.37 -15.59
N ASN A 662 20.15 52.56 -16.07
CA ASN A 662 21.19 52.76 -17.08
C ASN A 662 22.56 52.33 -16.53
N ALA A 663 22.91 52.75 -15.31
CA ALA A 663 24.13 52.35 -14.62
C ALA A 663 24.19 50.84 -14.31
N GLU A 664 23.08 50.22 -13.94
CA GLU A 664 23.01 48.76 -13.80
C GLU A 664 23.25 48.07 -15.14
N SER A 665 22.69 48.59 -16.22
CA SER A 665 22.82 47.95 -17.54
C SER A 665 24.28 47.89 -18.00
N SER A 666 25.12 48.86 -17.64
CA SER A 666 26.56 48.83 -17.95
C SER A 666 27.32 47.75 -17.18
N ILE A 667 26.84 47.34 -15.99
CA ILE A 667 27.40 46.21 -15.23
C ILE A 667 27.15 44.91 -15.99
N TYR A 668 25.89 44.68 -16.38
CA TYR A 668 25.51 43.45 -17.07
C TYR A 668 26.13 43.36 -18.46
N GLN A 669 26.29 44.47 -19.19
CA GLN A 669 26.92 44.51 -20.51
C GLN A 669 28.36 43.97 -20.54
N LYS A 670 29.07 43.97 -19.41
CA LYS A 670 30.43 43.41 -19.28
C LYS A 670 30.42 41.88 -19.18
N LEU A 671 29.27 41.26 -18.94
CA LEU A 671 29.14 39.82 -18.77
C LEU A 671 29.08 39.11 -20.12
N LYS A 672 29.84 38.01 -20.26
CA LYS A 672 29.86 37.18 -21.47
C LYS A 672 28.50 36.62 -21.88
N HIS A 673 27.59 36.48 -20.91
CA HIS A 673 26.23 35.95 -21.09
C HIS A 673 25.15 37.04 -21.19
N TYR A 674 25.56 38.30 -21.36
CA TYR A 674 24.64 39.40 -21.66
C TYR A 674 24.64 39.71 -23.15
N TRP A 675 23.50 39.47 -23.79
CA TRP A 675 23.33 39.65 -25.24
C TRP A 675 21.86 39.88 -25.59
N HIS A 676 21.62 40.57 -26.71
CA HIS A 676 20.27 40.79 -27.24
C HIS A 676 19.83 39.64 -28.14
N GLN A 677 18.51 39.43 -28.22
CA GLN A 677 17.91 38.47 -29.15
C GLN A 677 18.35 38.74 -30.60
N ASP A 678 18.49 40.02 -30.97
CA ASP A 678 18.97 40.44 -32.29
C ASP A 678 20.44 40.10 -32.53
N ASP A 679 21.28 40.08 -31.49
CA ASP A 679 22.68 39.66 -31.61
C ASP A 679 22.76 38.18 -31.97
N LEU A 680 21.93 37.36 -31.32
CA LEU A 680 21.87 35.93 -31.60
C LEU A 680 21.27 35.67 -32.99
N LEU A 681 20.20 36.40 -33.37
CA LEU A 681 19.63 36.30 -34.72
C LEU A 681 20.66 36.68 -35.79
N LYS A 682 21.50 37.69 -35.55
CA LYS A 682 22.62 38.03 -36.43
C LYS A 682 23.64 36.88 -36.47
N ALA A 683 24.04 36.33 -35.33
CA ALA A 683 24.99 35.23 -35.29
C ALA A 683 24.51 34.00 -36.07
N LEU A 684 23.23 33.64 -35.91
CA LEU A 684 22.56 32.56 -36.66
C LEU A 684 22.47 32.86 -38.17
N LYS A 685 22.25 34.11 -38.57
CA LYS A 685 22.23 34.51 -39.99
C LYS A 685 23.61 34.56 -40.64
N HIS A 686 24.66 34.84 -39.86
CA HIS A 686 26.04 34.89 -40.35
C HIS A 686 26.74 33.53 -40.30
N SER A 687 26.12 32.51 -39.67
CA SER A 687 26.61 31.14 -39.78
C SER A 687 26.20 30.53 -41.12
N ASP A 688 27.00 29.60 -41.63
CA ASP A 688 26.73 28.82 -42.84
C ASP A 688 25.59 27.78 -42.64
N LEU A 689 24.68 28.02 -41.69
CA LEU A 689 23.58 27.13 -41.38
C LEU A 689 22.38 27.45 -42.30
N PRO A 690 21.78 26.42 -42.94
CA PRO A 690 20.55 26.60 -43.70
C PRO A 690 19.34 26.67 -42.75
N ILE A 691 19.16 27.84 -42.12
CA ILE A 691 18.05 28.09 -41.20
C ILE A 691 16.88 28.70 -41.97
N ASN A 692 15.74 28.01 -41.98
CA ASN A 692 14.52 28.48 -42.63
C ASN A 692 13.81 29.59 -41.84
N SER A 693 13.64 29.39 -40.53
CA SER A 693 13.00 30.37 -39.64
C SER A 693 13.50 30.21 -38.21
N VAL A 694 13.63 31.33 -37.50
CA VAL A 694 13.97 31.35 -36.07
C VAL A 694 12.81 31.97 -35.30
N GLN A 695 12.31 31.23 -34.32
CA GLN A 695 11.28 31.65 -33.39
C GLN A 695 11.89 31.85 -32.01
N PHE A 696 11.41 32.88 -31.32
CA PHE A 696 11.83 33.19 -29.96
C PHE A 696 10.62 33.32 -29.06
N GLU A 697 10.65 32.66 -27.92
CA GLU A 697 9.64 32.76 -26.87
C GLU A 697 10.30 33.20 -25.57
N LYS A 698 9.80 34.28 -24.96
CA LYS A 698 10.27 34.75 -23.66
C LYS A 698 9.39 34.16 -22.56
N VAL A 699 10.01 33.35 -21.73
CA VAL A 699 9.37 32.66 -20.62
C VAL A 699 9.79 33.35 -19.33
N ASN A 700 8.86 34.05 -18.69
CA ASN A 700 9.11 34.78 -17.45
C ASN A 700 8.68 33.93 -16.24
N PHE A 701 9.53 33.89 -15.23
CA PHE A 701 9.28 33.24 -13.96
C PHE A 701 9.53 34.24 -12.82
N GLU A 702 8.63 34.31 -11.84
CA GLU A 702 8.80 35.18 -10.67
C GLU A 702 8.97 34.33 -9.41
N ARG A 703 10.12 34.49 -8.75
CA ARG A 703 10.46 33.76 -7.53
C ARG A 703 10.57 34.70 -6.33
N LYS A 704 10.06 34.30 -5.16
CA LYS A 704 10.13 35.14 -3.95
C LYS A 704 11.49 34.97 -3.27
N VAL A 705 12.37 35.97 -3.43
CA VAL A 705 13.71 35.97 -2.86
C VAL A 705 13.76 36.82 -1.60
N ARG A 706 14.31 36.28 -0.50
CA ARG A 706 14.64 37.09 0.67
C ARG A 706 16.02 37.72 0.47
N VAL A 707 16.10 39.05 0.53
CA VAL A 707 17.38 39.76 0.45
C VAL A 707 18.02 39.75 1.82
N SER A 708 19.12 39.02 2.03
CA SER A 708 19.78 38.96 3.34
C SER A 708 20.63 40.19 3.62
N SER A 709 20.84 40.51 4.90
CA SER A 709 21.68 41.63 5.30
C SER A 709 23.15 41.43 4.87
N GLU A 710 23.64 40.19 4.81
CA GLU A 710 24.97 39.86 4.27
C GLU A 710 25.07 40.19 2.78
N ARG A 711 24.03 39.88 2.01
CA ARG A 711 23.98 40.18 0.58
C ARG A 711 23.99 41.69 0.32
N ILE A 712 23.29 42.46 1.14
CA ILE A 712 23.29 43.91 1.04
C ILE A 712 24.68 44.47 1.41
N LYS A 713 25.32 43.94 2.45
CA LYS A 713 26.70 44.28 2.80
C LYS A 713 27.67 43.97 1.65
N ALA A 714 27.49 42.84 0.95
CA ALA A 714 28.30 42.49 -0.21
C ALA A 714 28.11 43.49 -1.36
N TRP A 715 26.85 43.82 -1.70
CA TRP A 715 26.53 44.81 -2.73
C TRP A 715 27.07 46.21 -2.39
N LEU A 716 27.03 46.60 -1.12
CA LEU A 716 27.49 47.91 -0.63
C LEU A 716 28.96 47.92 -0.19
N SER A 717 29.68 46.81 -0.33
CA SER A 717 31.08 46.73 0.12
C SER A 717 31.97 47.67 -0.67
N THR A 718 33.09 48.09 -0.08
CA THR A 718 34.08 48.96 -0.75
C THR A 718 35.06 48.17 -1.62
N SER A 719 34.80 46.88 -1.88
CA SER A 719 35.62 46.09 -2.78
C SER A 719 35.46 46.62 -4.22
N HIS A 720 36.52 46.49 -5.02
CA HIS A 720 36.52 46.98 -6.40
C HIS A 720 35.41 46.34 -7.25
N ASP A 721 35.07 45.09 -6.95
CA ASP A 721 34.08 44.30 -7.69
C ASP A 721 32.67 44.34 -7.08
N SER A 722 32.46 45.14 -6.03
CA SER A 722 31.14 45.28 -5.44
C SER A 722 30.16 45.97 -6.39
N TYR A 723 28.87 45.68 -6.20
CA TYR A 723 27.81 46.30 -6.97
C TYR A 723 27.87 47.84 -6.91
N ILE A 724 28.02 48.42 -5.71
CA ILE A 724 28.04 49.88 -5.55
C ILE A 724 29.28 50.53 -6.16
N SER A 725 30.45 49.86 -6.09
CA SER A 725 31.68 50.34 -6.73
C SER A 725 31.54 50.38 -8.25
N GLN A 726 30.86 49.40 -8.84
CA GLN A 726 30.60 49.36 -10.28
C GLN A 726 29.54 50.39 -10.71
N ILE A 727 28.48 50.58 -9.92
CA ILE A 727 27.50 51.65 -10.16
C ILE A 727 28.17 53.03 -10.12
N LYS A 728 29.05 53.27 -9.14
CA LYS A 728 29.78 54.55 -8.99
C LYS A 728 30.61 54.93 -10.24
N GLN A 729 31.09 53.96 -11.01
CA GLN A 729 31.80 54.23 -12.27
C GLN A 729 30.89 54.83 -13.35
N SER A 730 29.60 54.47 -13.36
CA SER A 730 28.63 54.90 -14.36
C SER A 730 27.71 56.03 -13.86
N LEU A 731 27.55 56.16 -12.53
CA LEU A 731 26.73 57.17 -11.86
C LEU A 731 27.52 57.77 -10.68
N PRO A 732 28.37 58.79 -10.91
CA PRO A 732 29.24 59.36 -9.89
C PRO A 732 28.54 60.35 -8.95
N ASP A 733 27.26 60.66 -9.18
CA ASP A 733 26.47 61.59 -8.37
C ASP A 733 26.32 61.10 -6.92
N SER A 734 26.87 61.86 -5.97
CA SER A 734 26.87 61.50 -4.55
C SER A 734 25.48 61.47 -3.92
N GLU A 735 24.54 62.28 -4.42
CA GLU A 735 23.17 62.30 -3.92
C GLU A 735 22.43 61.04 -4.35
N TYR A 736 22.55 60.65 -5.62
CA TYR A 736 21.98 59.40 -6.13
C TYR A 736 22.60 58.16 -5.51
N LEU A 737 23.92 58.13 -5.28
CA LEU A 737 24.57 57.01 -4.60
C LEU A 737 24.09 56.84 -3.15
N ASN A 738 23.86 57.95 -2.43
CA ASN A 738 23.30 57.90 -1.07
C ASN A 738 21.85 57.39 -1.06
N LEU A 739 21.04 57.80 -2.04
CA LEU A 739 19.68 57.31 -2.21
C LEU A 739 19.65 55.81 -2.54
N ILE A 740 20.50 55.34 -3.46
CA ILE A 740 20.66 53.92 -3.77
C ILE A 740 21.08 53.13 -2.53
N HIS A 741 22.06 53.63 -1.78
CA HIS A 741 22.52 53.01 -0.54
C HIS A 741 21.38 52.86 0.48
N HIS A 742 20.61 53.92 0.71
CA HIS A 742 19.46 53.89 1.61
C HIS A 742 18.37 52.92 1.12
N HIS A 743 18.10 52.88 -0.19
CA HIS A 743 17.13 51.96 -0.78
C HIS A 743 17.55 50.49 -0.62
N LEU A 744 18.82 50.18 -0.85
CA LEU A 744 19.35 48.84 -0.63
C LEU A 744 19.23 48.45 0.85
N LEU A 745 19.64 49.30 1.80
CA LEU A 745 19.45 49.01 3.22
C LEU A 745 17.98 48.78 3.61
N HIS A 746 17.05 49.50 2.98
CA HIS A 746 15.62 49.34 3.27
C HIS A 746 15.06 47.96 2.86
N ILE A 747 15.55 47.38 1.75
CA ILE A 747 15.13 46.04 1.32
C ILE A 747 15.84 44.91 2.10
N ALA A 748 16.75 45.24 3.03
CA ALA A 748 17.41 44.26 3.88
C ALA A 748 16.40 43.43 4.69
N GLY A 749 16.52 42.11 4.61
CA GLY A 749 15.66 41.17 5.31
C GLY A 749 14.27 40.99 4.70
N GLN A 750 13.88 41.79 3.70
CA GLN A 750 12.56 41.72 3.05
C GLN A 750 12.50 40.61 1.98
N LYS A 751 11.28 40.13 1.69
CA LYS A 751 11.00 39.23 0.56
C LYS A 751 10.57 40.05 -0.64
N VAL A 752 11.29 39.92 -1.75
CA VAL A 752 11.02 40.60 -3.02
C VAL A 752 10.65 39.59 -4.10
N ASN A 753 9.75 39.97 -5.01
CA ASN A 753 9.53 39.20 -6.23
C ASN A 753 10.73 39.42 -7.15
N TRP A 754 11.39 38.33 -7.51
CA TRP A 754 12.57 38.33 -8.36
C TRP A 754 12.23 37.69 -9.69
N ARG A 755 12.24 38.50 -10.75
CA ARG A 755 12.01 38.03 -12.11
C ARG A 755 13.24 37.33 -12.69
N VAL A 756 13.01 36.15 -13.23
CA VAL A 756 13.92 35.40 -14.07
C VAL A 756 13.26 35.27 -15.44
N THR A 757 14.05 35.41 -16.51
CA THR A 757 13.55 35.22 -17.88
C THR A 757 14.41 34.21 -18.58
N TRP A 758 13.75 33.24 -19.22
CA TRP A 758 14.35 32.32 -20.18
C TRP A 758 13.93 32.73 -21.59
N LEU A 759 14.86 32.60 -22.53
CA LEU A 759 14.59 32.72 -23.95
C LEU A 759 14.62 31.32 -24.54
N ILE A 760 13.47 30.82 -24.99
CA ILE A 760 13.38 29.59 -25.76
C ILE A 760 13.55 29.97 -27.23
N ILE A 761 14.51 29.34 -27.88
CA ILE A 761 14.90 29.59 -29.26
C ILE A 761 14.59 28.32 -30.03
N HIS A 762 13.81 28.43 -31.09
CA HIS A 762 13.43 27.29 -31.92
C HIS A 762 13.69 27.59 -33.39
N PHE A 763 14.37 26.69 -34.09
CA PHE A 763 14.63 26.81 -35.53
C PHE A 763 14.85 25.45 -36.18
N ASP A 764 14.59 25.41 -37.48
CA ASP A 764 14.79 24.22 -38.32
C ASP A 764 16.07 24.38 -39.14
N LEU A 765 16.86 23.30 -39.21
CA LEU A 765 18.05 23.19 -40.04
C LEU A 765 17.80 22.22 -41.19
N GLU A 766 17.97 22.68 -42.43
CA GLU A 766 17.73 21.87 -43.64
C GLU A 766 18.96 21.89 -44.56
N LEU A 767 19.79 20.85 -44.52
CA LEU A 767 20.99 20.72 -45.38
C LEU A 767 20.72 20.03 -46.71
#